data_AF-A0A1H8LDB2-F1
#
_entry.id   AF-A0A1H8LDB2-F1
#
_cell.length_a   1.000
_cell.length_b   1.000
_cell.length_c   1.000
_cell.angle_alpha   90.00
_cell.angle_beta   90.00
_cell.angle_gamma   90.00
#
_symmetry.space_group_name_H-M   'P 1'
#
loop_
_entity.id
_entity.type
_entity.pdbx_description
1 polymer ?
#
loop_
_entity_poly.entity_id
_entity_poly.type
_entity_poly.pdbx_seq_one_letter_code
_entity_poly.pdbx_strand_id
1 'polypeptide(L)'
;MQWIREQNAELDEYQVYDNNFKTRDDFLNLIVKTDKDQPHLIASLAESLTAEGSPENESLLELVQEQVELPLEADMLLTAACAWGLWRSPDIATWLKVKEVAYNSWHVEHWLNEAMSAYAKNNPCAREAYVNLATLLFKALEAGELKSGSKRKYEAFERAWSNWQNAEFPLEEIWRELPGSEFINYKEEMRIFGFMCEFAPEELRDLIADSNNPLLVDTALLSSGIGAFSPRFAQWATYVKSAPLAFNQDGSWNGSLLLPLLLVHARNELLDPGRRIPRHGADETEVTSLTNQVTKLIRAVVDILTSREEATAMFARWSIWLMRQVLHERESEFSDIRSHDFVDNALLEAIGTSIQQKQLIERAPEDAAPWEAWCHQCVLSYFAHMGFIDPPAFEKFASQWQLTPESWHEQKGRDLRGRANLHIIRDNIPSLSANLLVYPLASMDGFSASWQQLWDSAYYLREVLEFGSVDAGEKSYSDRADASRLLLLLGCMGLACFEQAAARLDASADHLVEELISLYRSLTSAAMEVLNIDDTINRDKWQSLLQHLALRRVYWDASYTSEHIAAIFTGQETPSIRDFLDCFQSNPGDLIIFLHACMLNELDASKLREELRGASVDLDVCVDTLKRLNGLRDRRYPMDSRAIKAIEPLMG
;
A
#
# COMPACT_ATOMS: atom_id res chain seq x y z
N MET A 1 -4.43 19.82 -16.93
CA MET A 1 -4.80 18.40 -17.07
C MET A 1 -6.15 18.21 -16.39
N GLN A 2 -7.06 17.49 -17.03
CA GLN A 2 -8.37 17.13 -16.46
C GLN A 2 -8.37 15.63 -16.16
N TRP A 3 -8.83 15.24 -14.98
CA TRP A 3 -8.94 13.83 -14.58
C TRP A 3 -10.02 13.08 -15.38
N ILE A 4 -9.87 11.76 -15.51
CA ILE A 4 -10.69 10.89 -16.36
C ILE A 4 -12.16 10.93 -15.94
N ARG A 5 -12.43 10.96 -14.63
CA ARG A 5 -13.80 11.14 -14.12
C ARG A 5 -14.36 12.51 -14.48
N GLU A 6 -13.54 13.56 -14.63
CA GLU A 6 -14.01 14.89 -15.04
C GLU A 6 -14.38 14.90 -16.52
N GLN A 7 -13.63 14.17 -17.35
CA GLN A 7 -13.93 14.04 -18.78
C GLN A 7 -15.23 13.26 -19.02
N ASN A 8 -15.52 12.29 -18.14
CA ASN A 8 -16.72 11.47 -18.19
C ASN A 8 -17.87 12.02 -17.33
N ALA A 9 -17.64 13.05 -16.49
CA ALA A 9 -18.68 13.62 -15.63
C ALA A 9 -19.84 14.19 -16.45
N GLU A 10 -19.57 14.73 -17.64
CA GLU A 10 -20.62 15.16 -18.59
C GLU A 10 -21.49 14.00 -19.12
N LEU A 11 -21.07 12.73 -18.95
CA LEU A 11 -21.83 11.53 -19.31
C LEU A 11 -22.47 10.87 -18.08
N ASP A 12 -21.80 10.87 -16.92
CA ASP A 12 -22.29 10.32 -15.65
C ASP A 12 -23.35 11.23 -14.98
N GLU A 13 -23.27 12.55 -15.14
CA GLU A 13 -24.33 13.50 -14.76
C GLU A 13 -25.65 13.23 -15.51
N TYR A 14 -25.63 12.46 -16.60
CA TYR A 14 -26.86 12.03 -17.29
C TYR A 14 -27.34 10.63 -16.93
N GLN A 15 -26.56 9.81 -16.21
CA GLN A 15 -26.90 8.41 -15.95
C GLN A 15 -27.20 8.05 -14.48
N VAL A 16 -26.82 8.88 -13.50
CA VAL A 16 -26.97 8.55 -12.06
C VAL A 16 -28.10 9.31 -11.36
N TYR A 17 -28.69 10.34 -11.96
CA TYR A 17 -29.88 10.95 -11.37
C TYR A 17 -31.10 10.08 -11.62
N ASP A 18 -31.56 9.41 -10.56
CA ASP A 18 -32.95 9.03 -10.42
C ASP A 18 -33.79 10.24 -10.87
N ASN A 19 -34.76 10.05 -11.78
CA ASN A 19 -35.54 11.12 -12.43
C ASN A 19 -36.28 12.04 -11.43
N ASN A 20 -36.16 11.77 -10.12
CA ASN A 20 -36.75 12.48 -9.00
C ASN A 20 -35.77 13.34 -8.17
N PHE A 21 -34.45 13.32 -8.42
CA PHE A 21 -33.52 14.18 -7.66
C PHE A 21 -33.66 15.66 -8.04
N LYS A 22 -33.67 16.56 -7.04
CA LYS A 22 -33.84 18.00 -7.25
C LYS A 22 -32.51 18.74 -7.24
N THR A 23 -32.30 19.55 -8.26
CA THR A 23 -31.08 20.34 -8.47
C THR A 23 -31.21 21.74 -7.87
N ARG A 24 -30.09 22.44 -7.75
CA ARG A 24 -30.06 23.88 -7.42
C ARG A 24 -31.03 24.72 -8.23
N ASP A 25 -31.15 24.47 -9.53
CA ASP A 25 -32.02 25.26 -10.41
C ASP A 25 -33.50 24.99 -10.12
N ASP A 26 -33.86 23.78 -9.69
CA ASP A 26 -35.22 23.46 -9.22
C ASP A 26 -35.56 24.26 -7.94
N PHE A 27 -34.63 24.34 -6.99
CA PHE A 27 -34.81 25.14 -5.77
C PHE A 27 -34.83 26.65 -6.06
N LEU A 28 -34.00 27.14 -6.98
CA LEU A 28 -34.05 28.54 -7.42
C LEU A 28 -35.42 28.89 -8.01
N ASN A 29 -35.95 28.03 -8.88
CA ASN A 29 -37.27 28.22 -9.48
C ASN A 29 -38.37 28.18 -8.43
N LEU A 30 -38.28 27.27 -7.46
CA LEU A 30 -39.21 27.19 -6.33
C LEU A 30 -39.20 28.49 -5.51
N ILE A 31 -38.02 28.96 -5.10
CA ILE A 31 -37.88 30.18 -4.28
C ILE A 31 -38.45 31.39 -5.02
N VAL A 32 -38.10 31.57 -6.30
CA VAL A 32 -38.61 32.70 -7.11
C VAL A 32 -40.14 32.64 -7.28
N LYS A 33 -40.70 31.45 -7.50
CA LYS A 33 -42.14 31.26 -7.65
C LYS A 33 -42.87 31.53 -6.32
N THR A 34 -42.36 30.99 -5.23
CA THR A 34 -42.95 31.18 -3.89
C THR A 34 -42.82 32.64 -3.43
N ASP A 35 -41.69 33.31 -3.66
CA ASP A 35 -41.54 34.74 -3.33
C ASP A 35 -42.54 35.63 -4.09
N LYS A 36 -42.93 35.22 -5.30
CA LYS A 36 -43.89 35.96 -6.13
C LYS A 36 -45.34 35.69 -5.70
N ASP A 37 -45.67 34.43 -5.45
CA ASP A 37 -47.06 33.99 -5.27
C ASP A 37 -47.46 33.92 -3.78
N GLN A 38 -46.52 33.60 -2.88
CA GLN A 38 -46.71 33.41 -1.43
C GLN A 38 -45.44 33.79 -0.61
N PRO A 39 -45.07 35.08 -0.52
CA PRO A 39 -43.75 35.55 -0.03
C PRO A 39 -43.40 35.23 1.43
N HIS A 40 -44.35 34.77 2.24
CA HIS A 40 -44.14 34.43 3.64
C HIS A 40 -44.09 32.93 3.92
N LEU A 41 -44.44 32.09 2.95
CA LEU A 41 -44.63 30.65 3.16
C LEU A 41 -43.35 29.96 3.68
N ILE A 42 -42.21 30.16 3.02
CA ILE A 42 -40.96 29.51 3.42
C ILE A 42 -40.48 30.04 4.78
N ALA A 43 -40.67 31.34 5.04
CA ALA A 43 -40.29 31.97 6.29
C ALA A 43 -41.15 31.46 7.47
N SER A 44 -42.48 31.35 7.31
CA SER A 44 -43.37 30.85 8.35
C SER A 44 -43.14 29.37 8.66
N LEU A 45 -42.83 28.58 7.63
CA LEU A 45 -42.43 27.18 7.80
C LEU A 45 -41.10 27.09 8.55
N ALA A 46 -40.11 27.92 8.21
CA ALA A 46 -38.83 27.95 8.92
C ALA A 46 -38.94 28.42 10.38
N GLU A 47 -39.81 29.39 10.67
CA GLU A 47 -40.11 29.82 12.04
C GLU A 47 -40.74 28.68 12.85
N SER A 48 -41.65 27.91 12.23
CA SER A 48 -42.28 26.74 12.86
C SER A 48 -41.28 25.60 13.11
N LEU A 49 -40.29 25.44 12.24
CA LEU A 49 -39.17 24.49 12.40
C LEU A 49 -38.21 24.88 13.53
N THR A 50 -38.02 26.18 13.77
CA THR A 50 -37.02 26.72 14.68
C THR A 50 -37.56 27.14 16.04
N ALA A 51 -38.88 27.07 16.28
CA ALA A 51 -39.52 27.34 17.57
C ALA A 51 -39.15 26.32 18.68
N GLU A 52 -39.39 26.65 19.95
CA GLU A 52 -39.26 25.71 21.07
C GLU A 52 -40.44 24.71 21.07
N GLY A 53 -40.15 23.40 20.97
CA GLY A 53 -41.16 22.34 20.91
C GLY A 53 -41.62 21.98 19.49
N SER A 54 -40.72 22.03 18.50
CA SER A 54 -41.01 21.74 17.09
C SER A 54 -41.81 20.44 16.91
N PRO A 55 -42.83 20.44 16.03
CA PRO A 55 -43.66 19.27 15.78
C PRO A 55 -42.89 18.14 15.09
N GLU A 56 -43.32 16.88 15.27
CA GLU A 56 -42.75 15.71 14.61
C GLU A 56 -42.75 15.89 13.07
N ASN A 57 -41.78 15.30 12.36
CA ASN A 57 -41.59 15.49 10.91
C ASN A 57 -42.86 15.28 10.07
N GLU A 58 -43.72 14.33 10.46
CA GLU A 58 -45.00 14.08 9.79
C GLU A 58 -45.97 15.26 9.95
N SER A 59 -46.05 15.87 11.14
CA SER A 59 -46.85 17.07 11.38
C SER A 59 -46.30 18.32 10.66
N LEU A 60 -44.98 18.39 10.41
CA LEU A 60 -44.38 19.45 9.59
C LEU A 60 -44.74 19.29 8.11
N LEU A 61 -44.74 18.07 7.59
CA LEU A 61 -45.18 17.78 6.22
C LEU A 61 -46.68 17.99 6.05
N GLU A 62 -47.50 17.64 7.04
CA GLU A 62 -48.94 17.95 7.07
C GLU A 62 -49.18 19.46 7.08
N LEU A 63 -48.45 20.23 7.89
CA LEU A 63 -48.51 21.70 7.89
C LEU A 63 -48.11 22.30 6.52
N VAL A 64 -47.10 21.73 5.85
CA VAL A 64 -46.72 22.13 4.49
C VAL A 64 -47.85 21.81 3.49
N GLN A 65 -48.48 20.64 3.60
CA GLN A 65 -49.59 20.25 2.72
C GLN A 65 -50.86 21.07 2.96
N GLU A 66 -51.12 21.50 4.20
CA GLU A 66 -52.26 22.35 4.57
C GLU A 66 -52.09 23.82 4.15
N GLN A 67 -50.86 24.33 4.10
CA GLN A 67 -50.55 25.74 3.78
C GLN A 67 -50.37 26.02 2.29
N VAL A 68 -50.35 24.98 1.45
CA VAL A 68 -49.97 25.10 0.02
C VAL A 68 -51.21 25.00 -0.88
N GLU A 69 -51.57 26.10 -1.55
CA GLU A 69 -52.65 26.15 -2.56
C GLU A 69 -52.18 25.77 -3.98
N LEU A 70 -50.87 25.57 -4.17
CA LEU A 70 -50.22 25.31 -5.47
C LEU A 70 -49.73 23.86 -5.58
N PRO A 71 -49.53 23.28 -6.78
CA PRO A 71 -48.89 21.96 -6.92
C PRO A 71 -47.37 22.12 -6.72
N LEU A 72 -46.93 22.45 -5.51
CA LEU A 72 -45.52 22.47 -5.10
C LEU A 72 -45.21 21.19 -4.32
N GLU A 73 -44.06 20.59 -4.57
CA GLU A 73 -43.63 19.40 -3.86
C GLU A 73 -43.29 19.75 -2.39
N ALA A 74 -44.05 19.19 -1.45
CA ALA A 74 -43.95 19.49 -0.02
C ALA A 74 -42.53 19.29 0.53
N ASP A 75 -41.85 18.23 0.08
CA ASP A 75 -40.47 17.93 0.47
C ASP A 75 -39.46 19.01 0.01
N MET A 76 -39.67 19.60 -1.17
CA MET A 76 -38.83 20.71 -1.62
C MET A 76 -39.07 21.98 -0.79
N LEU A 77 -40.32 22.26 -0.42
CA LEU A 77 -40.66 23.39 0.44
C LEU A 77 -40.06 23.22 1.84
N LEU A 78 -40.16 22.02 2.41
CA LEU A 78 -39.55 21.69 3.70
C LEU A 78 -38.03 21.87 3.65
N THR A 79 -37.38 21.36 2.60
CA THR A 79 -35.92 21.52 2.41
C THR A 79 -35.53 23.01 2.25
N ALA A 80 -36.30 23.78 1.48
CA ALA A 80 -36.08 25.21 1.32
C ALA A 80 -36.30 25.98 2.64
N ALA A 81 -37.26 25.57 3.48
CA ALA A 81 -37.48 26.13 4.80
C ALA A 81 -36.33 25.81 5.77
N CYS A 82 -35.80 24.58 5.75
CA CYS A 82 -34.58 24.23 6.48
C CYS A 82 -33.39 25.12 6.07
N ALA A 83 -33.14 25.26 4.76
CA ALA A 83 -32.08 26.12 4.25
C ALA A 83 -32.30 27.60 4.66
N TRP A 84 -33.53 28.11 4.58
CA TRP A 84 -33.84 29.47 5.01
C TRP A 84 -33.63 29.68 6.50
N GLY A 85 -34.03 28.72 7.34
CA GLY A 85 -33.81 28.75 8.79
C GLY A 85 -32.34 28.84 9.14
N LEU A 86 -31.49 28.01 8.52
CA LEU A 86 -30.04 28.05 8.70
C LEU A 86 -29.41 29.39 8.28
N TRP A 87 -29.97 30.07 7.27
CA TRP A 87 -29.50 31.39 6.88
C TRP A 87 -29.89 32.45 7.91
N ARG A 88 -31.14 32.45 8.39
CA ARG A 88 -31.62 33.48 9.32
C ARG A 88 -31.05 33.36 10.72
N SER A 89 -30.80 32.14 11.16
CA SER A 89 -30.21 31.80 12.45
C SER A 89 -29.06 30.81 12.27
N PRO A 90 -27.86 31.27 11.83
CA PRO A 90 -26.72 30.41 11.55
C PRO A 90 -26.00 29.98 12.85
N ASP A 91 -26.70 29.20 13.69
CA ASP A 91 -26.19 28.69 14.96
C ASP A 91 -26.33 27.17 15.10
N ILE A 92 -25.64 26.61 16.10
CA ILE A 92 -25.60 25.16 16.36
C ILE A 92 -27.00 24.63 16.72
N ALA A 93 -27.82 25.41 17.43
CA ALA A 93 -29.15 24.98 17.86
C ALA A 93 -30.08 24.78 16.65
N THR A 94 -30.03 25.71 15.69
CA THR A 94 -30.77 25.63 14.43
C THR A 94 -30.27 24.47 13.57
N TRP A 95 -28.95 24.25 13.50
CA TRP A 95 -28.38 23.09 12.83
C TRP A 95 -28.88 21.77 13.42
N LEU A 96 -28.89 21.62 14.74
CA LEU A 96 -29.36 20.39 15.40
C LEU A 96 -30.81 20.06 15.05
N LYS A 97 -31.68 21.08 14.98
CA LYS A 97 -33.08 20.90 14.55
C LYS A 97 -33.17 20.46 13.10
N VAL A 98 -32.44 21.11 12.19
CA VAL A 98 -32.40 20.70 10.77
C VAL A 98 -31.80 19.30 10.59
N LYS A 99 -30.80 18.94 11.39
CA LYS A 99 -30.20 17.60 11.43
C LYS A 99 -31.22 16.54 11.86
N GLU A 100 -32.07 16.85 12.84
CA GLU A 100 -33.18 15.97 13.24
C GLU A 100 -34.21 15.79 12.13
N VAL A 101 -34.57 16.87 11.43
CA VAL A 101 -35.47 16.80 10.27
C VAL A 101 -34.86 15.95 9.15
N ALA A 102 -33.58 16.16 8.83
CA ALA A 102 -32.84 15.39 7.84
C ALA A 102 -32.74 13.90 8.21
N TYR A 103 -32.58 13.58 9.49
CA TYR A 103 -32.52 12.21 9.97
C TYR A 103 -33.81 11.42 9.67
N ASN A 104 -34.98 12.10 9.68
CA ASN A 104 -36.26 11.47 9.36
C ASN A 104 -36.84 11.89 7.99
N SER A 105 -36.04 12.50 7.10
CA SER A 105 -36.47 12.85 5.73
C SER A 105 -35.33 12.65 4.74
N TRP A 106 -35.47 11.66 3.87
CA TRP A 106 -34.49 11.39 2.81
C TRP A 106 -34.27 12.62 1.91
N HIS A 107 -35.35 13.35 1.60
CA HIS A 107 -35.30 14.54 0.76
C HIS A 107 -34.48 15.66 1.40
N VAL A 108 -34.75 16.01 2.66
CA VAL A 108 -33.95 17.03 3.35
C VAL A 108 -32.51 16.56 3.50
N GLU A 109 -32.30 15.29 3.82
CA GLU A 109 -30.95 14.71 3.84
C GLU A 109 -30.24 14.94 2.50
N HIS A 110 -30.82 14.62 1.35
CA HIS A 110 -30.07 14.62 0.09
C HIS A 110 -30.12 15.94 -0.69
N TRP A 111 -31.10 16.81 -0.43
CA TRP A 111 -31.32 18.04 -1.20
C TRP A 111 -30.91 19.33 -0.48
N LEU A 112 -30.59 19.29 0.81
CA LEU A 112 -30.27 20.49 1.59
C LEU A 112 -29.12 21.33 0.99
N ASN A 113 -28.08 20.68 0.46
CA ASN A 113 -26.95 21.39 -0.18
C ASN A 113 -27.40 22.18 -1.41
N GLU A 114 -28.28 21.60 -2.23
CA GLU A 114 -28.83 22.25 -3.43
C GLU A 114 -29.70 23.46 -3.06
N ALA A 115 -30.52 23.33 -2.02
CA ALA A 115 -31.34 24.42 -1.51
C ALA A 115 -30.50 25.57 -0.90
N MET A 116 -29.47 25.26 -0.10
CA MET A 116 -28.53 26.26 0.42
C MET A 116 -27.78 26.98 -0.71
N SER A 117 -27.32 26.22 -1.70
CA SER A 117 -26.64 26.76 -2.88
C SER A 117 -27.55 27.68 -3.70
N ALA A 118 -28.84 27.36 -3.81
CA ALA A 118 -29.84 28.22 -4.45
C ALA A 118 -29.95 29.59 -3.74
N TYR A 119 -30.07 29.61 -2.41
CA TYR A 119 -30.08 30.86 -1.65
C TYR A 119 -28.76 31.64 -1.78
N ALA A 120 -27.61 30.97 -1.69
CA ALA A 120 -26.29 31.60 -1.72
C ALA A 120 -25.89 32.20 -3.09
N LYS A 121 -26.44 31.65 -4.19
CA LYS A 121 -26.18 32.13 -5.56
C LYS A 121 -26.65 33.56 -5.77
N ASN A 122 -27.83 33.90 -5.22
CA ASN A 122 -28.48 35.20 -5.42
C ASN A 122 -28.41 36.13 -4.21
N ASN A 123 -27.94 35.66 -3.05
CA ASN A 123 -27.91 36.43 -1.82
C ASN A 123 -26.55 36.32 -1.09
N PRO A 124 -25.71 37.37 -1.14
CA PRO A 124 -24.44 37.40 -0.43
C PRO A 124 -24.56 37.21 1.09
N CYS A 125 -25.62 37.73 1.72
CA CYS A 125 -25.84 37.56 3.15
C CYS A 125 -26.17 36.09 3.51
N ALA A 126 -26.85 35.36 2.62
CA ALA A 126 -27.11 33.93 2.81
C ALA A 126 -25.82 33.12 2.71
N ARG A 127 -24.98 33.46 1.73
CA ARG A 127 -23.65 32.86 1.59
C ARG A 127 -22.80 33.03 2.84
N GLU A 128 -22.67 34.27 3.33
CA GLU A 128 -21.89 34.58 4.53
C GLU A 128 -22.45 33.86 5.77
N ALA A 129 -23.77 33.78 5.93
CA ALA A 129 -24.39 33.05 7.03
C ALA A 129 -24.08 31.54 7.00
N TYR A 130 -24.19 30.90 5.84
CA TYR A 130 -23.87 29.47 5.71
C TYR A 130 -22.40 29.17 5.92
N VAL A 131 -21.52 30.05 5.45
CA VAL A 131 -20.06 29.98 5.71
C VAL A 131 -19.76 30.12 7.20
N ASN A 132 -20.39 31.09 7.88
CA ASN A 132 -20.25 31.27 9.32
C ASN A 132 -20.75 30.04 10.08
N LEU A 133 -21.88 29.46 9.67
CA LEU A 133 -22.40 28.22 10.23
C LEU A 133 -21.42 27.06 10.02
N ALA A 134 -20.89 26.89 8.80
CA ALA A 134 -19.90 25.84 8.49
C ALA A 134 -18.67 25.95 9.41
N THR A 135 -18.17 27.16 9.60
CA THR A 135 -17.05 27.46 10.50
C THR A 135 -17.37 27.12 11.95
N LEU A 136 -18.57 27.46 12.43
CA LEU A 136 -19.02 27.15 13.79
C LEU A 136 -19.14 25.64 14.00
N LEU A 137 -19.73 24.92 13.04
CA LEU A 137 -19.88 23.47 13.11
C LEU A 137 -18.54 22.75 13.06
N PHE A 138 -17.62 23.19 12.19
CA PHE A 138 -16.26 22.63 12.13
C PHE A 138 -15.56 22.75 13.50
N LYS A 139 -15.60 23.94 14.11
CA LYS A 139 -15.00 24.18 15.44
C LYS A 139 -15.69 23.38 16.55
N ALA A 140 -17.01 23.24 16.51
CA ALA A 140 -17.75 22.45 17.48
C ALA A 140 -17.45 20.95 17.37
N LEU A 141 -17.23 20.44 16.15
CA LEU A 141 -16.78 19.07 15.91
C LEU A 141 -15.35 18.84 16.39
N GLU A 142 -14.43 19.77 16.10
CA GLU A 142 -13.05 19.74 16.59
C GLU A 142 -12.99 19.71 18.12
N ALA A 143 -13.85 20.49 18.78
CA ALA A 143 -13.96 20.54 20.24
C ALA A 143 -14.72 19.34 20.86
N GLY A 144 -15.31 18.46 20.04
CA GLY A 144 -16.11 17.32 20.52
C GLY A 144 -17.47 17.70 21.12
N GLU A 145 -17.94 18.93 20.87
CA GLU A 145 -19.22 19.46 21.36
C GLU A 145 -20.41 18.93 20.56
N LEU A 146 -20.20 18.67 19.26
CA LEU A 146 -21.24 18.15 18.37
C LEU A 146 -21.10 16.63 18.20
N LYS A 147 -22.17 15.89 18.56
CA LYS A 147 -22.21 14.42 18.52
C LYS A 147 -23.19 13.92 17.46
N SER A 148 -22.93 12.71 16.95
CA SER A 148 -23.89 11.99 16.11
C SER A 148 -25.13 11.61 16.92
N GLY A 149 -26.32 11.78 16.33
CA GLY A 149 -27.57 11.29 16.91
C GLY A 149 -27.68 9.76 16.91
N SER A 150 -26.92 9.08 16.04
CA SER A 150 -26.79 7.62 16.05
C SER A 150 -25.76 7.17 17.08
N LYS A 151 -26.21 6.41 18.09
CA LYS A 151 -25.35 5.81 19.12
C LYS A 151 -24.23 4.94 18.51
N ARG A 152 -24.56 4.11 17.51
CA ARG A 152 -23.60 3.23 16.84
C ARG A 152 -22.48 4.01 16.14
N LYS A 153 -22.83 5.07 15.40
CA LYS A 153 -21.84 5.93 14.73
C LYS A 153 -20.97 6.67 15.75
N TYR A 154 -21.56 7.14 16.85
CA TYR A 154 -20.81 7.80 17.91
C TYR A 154 -19.82 6.84 18.60
N GLU A 155 -20.22 5.61 18.93
CA GLU A 155 -19.32 4.58 19.48
C GLU A 155 -18.18 4.20 18.52
N ALA A 156 -18.47 4.15 17.22
CA ALA A 156 -17.44 3.90 16.19
C ALA A 156 -16.45 5.07 16.12
N PHE A 157 -16.94 6.31 16.13
CA PHE A 157 -16.10 7.51 16.19
C PHE A 157 -15.20 7.51 17.43
N GLU A 158 -15.74 7.30 18.62
CA GLU A 158 -14.97 7.28 19.87
C GLU A 158 -13.86 6.22 19.85
N ARG A 159 -14.13 5.05 19.22
CA ARG A 159 -13.10 4.02 19.04
C ARG A 159 -12.00 4.48 18.09
N ALA A 160 -12.35 5.03 16.93
CA ALA A 160 -11.36 5.54 15.96
C ALA A 160 -10.54 6.69 16.56
N TRP A 161 -11.19 7.61 17.28
CA TRP A 161 -10.53 8.72 17.96
C TRP A 161 -9.60 8.25 19.07
N SER A 162 -10.03 7.29 19.89
CA SER A 162 -9.19 6.68 20.93
C SER A 162 -7.98 5.95 20.33
N ASN A 163 -8.15 5.23 19.21
CA ASN A 163 -7.04 4.60 18.51
C ASN A 163 -6.00 5.65 18.05
N TRP A 164 -6.46 6.75 17.43
CA TRP A 164 -5.60 7.86 17.02
C TRP A 164 -4.82 8.48 18.19
N GLN A 165 -5.52 8.81 19.28
CA GLN A 165 -4.90 9.45 20.46
C GLN A 165 -3.85 8.59 21.15
N ASN A 166 -3.98 7.26 21.05
CA ASN A 166 -3.09 6.29 21.67
C ASN A 166 -2.07 5.68 20.69
N ALA A 167 -2.04 6.15 19.43
CA ALA A 167 -1.12 5.63 18.42
C ALA A 167 0.32 6.01 18.76
N GLU A 168 1.21 5.01 18.81
CA GLU A 168 2.66 5.23 19.01
C GLU A 168 3.27 5.95 17.80
N PHE A 169 2.79 5.62 16.59
CA PHE A 169 3.23 6.20 15.32
C PHE A 169 2.02 6.77 14.56
N PRO A 170 1.57 8.00 14.86
CA PRO A 170 0.31 8.51 14.29
C PRO A 170 0.36 8.66 12.76
N LEU A 171 1.50 8.99 12.17
CA LEU A 171 1.64 9.04 10.71
C LEU A 171 1.34 7.67 10.06
N GLU A 172 1.68 6.55 10.72
CA GLU A 172 1.31 5.22 10.24
C GLU A 172 -0.20 5.00 10.22
N GLU A 173 -0.95 5.57 11.17
CA GLU A 173 -2.41 5.49 11.15
C GLU A 173 -3.00 6.22 9.94
N ILE A 174 -2.41 7.35 9.52
CA ILE A 174 -2.79 8.04 8.27
C ILE A 174 -2.49 7.15 7.07
N TRP A 175 -1.29 6.58 6.99
CA TRP A 175 -0.90 5.64 5.92
C TRP A 175 -1.77 4.38 5.84
N ARG A 176 -2.43 4.02 6.93
CA ARG A 176 -3.38 2.90 7.01
C ARG A 176 -4.84 3.33 6.80
N GLU A 177 -5.06 4.56 6.32
CA GLU A 177 -6.39 5.12 6.05
C GLU A 177 -7.26 5.21 7.32
N LEU A 178 -6.65 5.57 8.46
CA LEU A 178 -7.31 5.82 9.75
C LEU A 178 -8.17 4.62 10.20
N PRO A 179 -7.56 3.46 10.49
CA PRO A 179 -8.26 2.22 10.74
C PRO A 179 -9.22 2.31 11.95
N GLY A 180 -10.41 1.74 11.79
CA GLY A 180 -11.49 1.80 12.79
C GLY A 180 -12.66 2.71 12.41
N SER A 181 -12.55 3.46 11.30
CA SER A 181 -13.68 4.15 10.66
C SER A 181 -14.58 3.16 9.90
N GLU A 182 -15.33 2.33 10.65
CA GLU A 182 -16.36 1.43 10.07
C GLU A 182 -17.45 2.21 9.29
N PHE A 183 -17.60 3.50 9.61
CA PHE A 183 -18.49 4.44 8.97
C PHE A 183 -17.71 5.70 8.56
N ILE A 184 -18.23 6.41 7.57
CA ILE A 184 -17.78 7.78 7.29
C ILE A 184 -18.08 8.63 8.54
N ASN A 185 -17.02 9.08 9.20
CA ASN A 185 -17.12 9.97 10.36
C ASN A 185 -17.74 11.29 9.93
N TYR A 186 -18.51 11.94 10.80
CA TYR A 186 -19.12 13.25 10.53
C TYR A 186 -19.97 13.30 9.24
N LYS A 187 -20.56 12.16 8.85
CA LYS A 187 -21.40 12.05 7.65
C LYS A 187 -22.51 13.10 7.61
N GLU A 188 -23.08 13.45 8.76
CA GLU A 188 -24.19 14.39 8.84
C GLU A 188 -23.78 15.82 8.45
N GLU A 189 -22.52 16.20 8.69
CA GLU A 189 -21.98 17.53 8.42
C GLU A 189 -21.26 17.64 7.07
N MET A 190 -21.05 16.55 6.33
CA MET A 190 -20.40 16.56 5.01
C MET A 190 -20.97 17.61 4.05
N ARG A 191 -22.29 17.80 4.04
CA ARG A 191 -22.98 18.72 3.11
C ARG A 191 -22.57 20.16 3.31
N ILE A 192 -22.36 20.58 4.55
CA ILE A 192 -21.98 21.97 4.81
C ILE A 192 -20.52 22.23 4.44
N PHE A 193 -19.66 21.22 4.53
CA PHE A 193 -18.29 21.31 4.03
C PHE A 193 -18.22 21.31 2.50
N GLY A 194 -19.08 20.51 1.83
CA GLY A 194 -19.27 20.58 0.38
C GLY A 194 -19.70 21.97 -0.08
N PHE A 195 -20.69 22.57 0.59
CA PHE A 195 -21.10 23.96 0.35
C PHE A 195 -19.92 24.94 0.53
N MET A 196 -19.17 24.83 1.63
CA MET A 196 -18.06 25.74 1.92
C MET A 196 -16.93 25.60 0.87
N CYS A 197 -16.66 24.39 0.37
CA CYS A 197 -15.72 24.16 -0.72
C CYS A 197 -16.10 24.95 -1.99
N GLU A 198 -17.39 25.03 -2.31
CA GLU A 198 -17.86 25.75 -3.49
C GLU A 198 -17.83 27.28 -3.33
N PHE A 199 -18.33 27.78 -2.19
CA PHE A 199 -18.56 29.21 -2.01
C PHE A 199 -17.45 29.94 -1.24
N ALA A 200 -16.61 29.22 -0.51
CA ALA A 200 -15.52 29.74 0.32
C ALA A 200 -14.34 28.73 0.47
N PRO A 201 -13.72 28.30 -0.65
CA PRO A 201 -12.67 27.27 -0.63
C PRO A 201 -11.46 27.65 0.21
N GLU A 202 -11.10 28.94 0.23
CA GLU A 202 -9.95 29.44 1.00
C GLU A 202 -10.18 29.29 2.51
N GLU A 203 -11.40 29.56 2.99
CA GLU A 203 -11.76 29.45 4.41
C GLU A 203 -11.86 27.99 4.85
N LEU A 204 -12.41 27.10 4.01
CA LEU A 204 -12.38 25.66 4.25
C LEU A 204 -10.93 25.18 4.37
N ARG A 205 -10.06 25.60 3.45
CA ARG A 205 -8.65 25.22 3.46
C ARG A 205 -7.98 25.63 4.76
N ASP A 206 -8.15 26.88 5.18
CA ASP A 206 -7.51 27.39 6.38
C ASP A 206 -8.01 26.63 7.64
N LEU A 207 -9.30 26.29 7.70
CA LEU A 207 -9.87 25.46 8.79
C LEU A 207 -9.26 24.06 8.86
N ILE A 208 -9.14 23.37 7.73
CA ILE A 208 -8.58 22.01 7.73
C ILE A 208 -7.06 22.00 7.90
N ALA A 209 -6.37 23.08 7.51
CA ALA A 209 -4.93 23.23 7.70
C ALA A 209 -4.55 23.37 9.17
N ASP A 210 -5.43 23.99 9.98
CA ASP A 210 -5.23 24.24 11.41
C ASP A 210 -5.80 23.15 12.33
N SER A 211 -6.51 22.16 11.79
CA SER A 211 -7.13 21.08 12.57
C SER A 211 -6.10 20.02 13.01
N ASN A 212 -6.31 19.46 14.20
CA ASN A 212 -5.54 18.34 14.74
C ASN A 212 -6.36 17.02 14.74
N ASN A 213 -7.55 17.04 14.15
CA ASN A 213 -8.43 15.88 14.08
C ASN A 213 -8.40 15.26 12.68
N PRO A 214 -7.65 14.15 12.46
CA PRO A 214 -7.53 13.56 11.12
C PRO A 214 -8.86 13.05 10.58
N LEU A 215 -9.78 12.60 11.44
CA LEU A 215 -11.09 12.12 11.01
C LEU A 215 -11.94 13.28 10.46
N LEU A 216 -11.79 14.48 11.01
CA LEU A 216 -12.51 15.67 10.55
C LEU A 216 -11.91 16.21 9.25
N VAL A 217 -10.58 16.27 9.17
CA VAL A 217 -9.86 16.66 7.95
C VAL A 217 -10.19 15.71 6.80
N ASP A 218 -10.13 14.39 7.03
CA ASP A 218 -10.48 13.36 6.05
C ASP A 218 -11.93 13.53 5.56
N THR A 219 -12.91 13.65 6.46
CA THR A 219 -14.30 13.89 6.07
C THR A 219 -14.47 15.19 5.28
N ALA A 220 -13.78 16.26 5.66
CA ALA A 220 -13.83 17.53 4.93
C ALA A 220 -13.25 17.39 3.52
N LEU A 221 -12.15 16.66 3.34
CA LEU A 221 -11.55 16.37 2.02
C LEU A 221 -12.43 15.48 1.14
N LEU A 222 -13.08 14.47 1.73
CA LEU A 222 -14.01 13.59 1.02
C LEU A 222 -15.29 14.32 0.59
N SER A 223 -15.87 15.11 1.50
CA SER A 223 -17.12 15.85 1.25
C SER A 223 -16.97 16.99 0.26
N SER A 224 -15.80 17.62 0.24
CA SER A 224 -15.43 18.63 -0.76
C SER A 224 -15.01 18.03 -2.09
N GLY A 225 -14.87 16.70 -2.17
CA GLY A 225 -14.43 15.95 -3.35
C GLY A 225 -12.95 16.14 -3.72
N ILE A 226 -12.22 16.95 -2.95
CA ILE A 226 -10.80 17.23 -3.14
C ILE A 226 -9.96 15.96 -3.08
N GLY A 227 -10.24 15.09 -2.10
CA GLY A 227 -9.58 13.78 -1.99
C GLY A 227 -9.88 12.86 -3.18
N ALA A 228 -11.06 12.99 -3.79
CA ALA A 228 -11.51 12.11 -4.87
C ALA A 228 -11.13 12.60 -6.29
N PHE A 229 -10.28 13.63 -6.42
CA PHE A 229 -10.06 14.39 -7.66
C PHE A 229 -11.37 14.81 -8.33
N SER A 230 -12.44 15.02 -7.54
CA SER A 230 -13.80 15.21 -8.02
C SER A 230 -14.38 16.52 -7.46
N PRO A 231 -14.95 17.40 -8.28
CA PRO A 231 -15.04 17.30 -9.72
C PRO A 231 -13.72 17.71 -10.42
N ARG A 232 -12.67 18.13 -9.70
CA ARG A 232 -11.46 18.73 -10.31
C ARG A 232 -10.13 18.42 -9.60
N PHE A 233 -9.21 17.76 -10.27
CA PHE A 233 -7.78 17.60 -9.93
C PHE A 233 -7.09 18.95 -9.67
N ALA A 234 -7.49 20.01 -10.36
CA ALA A 234 -6.96 21.35 -10.14
C ALA A 234 -7.19 21.86 -8.70
N GLN A 235 -8.26 21.42 -8.05
CA GLN A 235 -8.55 21.80 -6.67
C GLN A 235 -7.65 21.05 -5.69
N TRP A 236 -7.46 19.74 -5.88
CA TRP A 236 -6.42 18.98 -5.16
C TRP A 236 -5.04 19.63 -5.30
N ALA A 237 -4.66 20.02 -6.52
CA ALA A 237 -3.38 20.68 -6.78
C ALA A 237 -3.25 22.02 -6.02
N THR A 238 -4.35 22.75 -5.86
CA THR A 238 -4.38 24.01 -5.11
C THR A 238 -4.15 23.73 -3.63
N TYR A 239 -4.89 22.79 -3.05
CA TYR A 239 -4.78 22.40 -1.64
C TYR A 239 -3.38 21.87 -1.31
N VAL A 240 -2.80 21.02 -2.17
CA VAL A 240 -1.44 20.54 -2.02
C VAL A 240 -0.42 21.67 -2.01
N LYS A 241 -0.56 22.70 -2.84
CA LYS A 241 0.39 23.82 -2.88
C LYS A 241 0.29 24.71 -1.64
N SER A 242 -0.92 24.91 -1.14
CA SER A 242 -1.20 25.77 0.02
C SER A 242 -1.15 25.05 1.36
N ALA A 243 -1.07 23.71 1.38
CA ALA A 243 -1.02 22.94 2.62
C ALA A 243 0.19 23.38 3.45
N PRO A 244 0.07 23.44 4.79
CA PRO A 244 1.20 23.66 5.68
C PRO A 244 2.32 22.66 5.40
N LEU A 245 3.56 23.04 5.74
CA LEU A 245 4.66 22.09 5.73
C LEU A 245 4.35 20.98 6.73
N ALA A 246 4.45 19.73 6.31
CA ALA A 246 4.21 18.54 7.12
C ALA A 246 5.51 17.81 7.51
N PHE A 247 6.60 18.00 6.77
CA PHE A 247 7.84 17.26 6.93
C PHE A 247 9.03 18.21 7.10
N ASN A 248 9.82 17.98 8.15
CA ASN A 248 11.07 18.69 8.38
C ASN A 248 12.15 18.18 7.42
N GLN A 249 13.27 18.89 7.31
CA GLN A 249 14.35 18.55 6.38
C GLN A 249 14.96 17.14 6.60
N ASP A 250 14.88 16.60 7.81
CA ASP A 250 15.32 15.25 8.16
C ASP A 250 14.29 14.15 7.86
N GLY A 251 13.11 14.52 7.36
CA GLY A 251 12.01 13.60 7.07
C GLY A 251 11.07 13.38 8.24
N SER A 252 11.32 13.98 9.41
CA SER A 252 10.41 13.86 10.55
C SER A 252 9.09 14.57 10.28
N TRP A 253 7.98 13.96 10.69
CA TRP A 253 6.66 14.53 10.54
C TRP A 253 6.34 15.47 11.71
N ASN A 254 5.84 16.68 11.42
CA ASN A 254 5.64 17.72 12.41
C ASN A 254 4.22 17.77 13.02
N GLY A 255 3.35 16.82 12.64
CA GLY A 255 1.96 16.77 13.09
C GLY A 255 0.93 17.30 12.09
N SER A 256 1.34 18.00 11.01
CA SER A 256 0.38 18.51 10.02
C SER A 256 -0.32 17.38 9.26
N LEU A 257 -1.66 17.39 9.26
CA LEU A 257 -2.48 16.29 8.76
C LEU A 257 -2.82 16.41 7.27
N LEU A 258 -2.97 17.65 6.78
CA LEU A 258 -3.56 17.91 5.48
C LEU A 258 -2.77 17.27 4.33
N LEU A 259 -1.45 17.47 4.28
CA LEU A 259 -0.64 16.94 3.19
C LEU A 259 -0.56 15.40 3.20
N PRO A 260 -0.25 14.72 4.33
CA PRO A 260 -0.29 13.25 4.38
C PRO A 260 -1.63 12.64 3.93
N LEU A 261 -2.77 13.20 4.34
CA LEU A 261 -4.09 12.73 3.90
C LEU A 261 -4.29 12.94 2.39
N LEU A 262 -3.88 14.09 1.85
CA LEU A 262 -3.93 14.36 0.40
C LEU A 262 -3.08 13.37 -0.41
N LEU A 263 -1.96 12.89 0.13
CA LEU A 263 -1.10 11.88 -0.50
C LEU A 263 -1.76 10.50 -0.52
N VAL A 264 -2.40 10.10 0.58
CA VAL A 264 -3.18 8.84 0.67
C VAL A 264 -4.32 8.85 -0.34
N HIS A 265 -5.11 9.93 -0.34
CA HIS A 265 -6.21 10.09 -1.29
C HIS A 265 -5.74 10.08 -2.75
N ALA A 266 -4.64 10.78 -3.06
CA ALA A 266 -4.07 10.80 -4.41
C ALA A 266 -3.72 9.39 -4.89
N ARG A 267 -3.07 8.57 -4.06
CA ARG A 267 -2.77 7.17 -4.40
C ARG A 267 -4.05 6.38 -4.66
N ASN A 268 -5.06 6.51 -3.80
CA ASN A 268 -6.29 5.73 -3.91
C ASN A 268 -7.09 6.06 -5.18
N GLU A 269 -7.16 7.34 -5.56
CA GLU A 269 -7.79 7.74 -6.81
C GLU A 269 -6.99 7.30 -8.04
N LEU A 270 -5.66 7.23 -7.97
CA LEU A 270 -4.84 6.70 -9.06
C LEU A 270 -5.02 5.19 -9.26
N LEU A 271 -5.33 4.45 -8.20
CA LEU A 271 -5.59 3.00 -8.23
C LEU A 271 -6.98 2.62 -8.76
N ASP A 272 -7.98 3.47 -8.55
CA ASP A 272 -9.38 3.16 -8.87
C ASP A 272 -9.64 2.80 -10.34
N PRO A 273 -9.07 3.47 -11.36
CA PRO A 273 -9.33 3.11 -12.76
C PRO A 273 -8.93 1.67 -13.11
N GLY A 274 -7.78 1.21 -12.62
CA GLY A 274 -7.30 -0.16 -12.85
C GLY A 274 -8.19 -1.21 -12.22
N ARG A 275 -8.72 -0.94 -11.03
CA ARG A 275 -9.61 -1.84 -10.28
C ARG A 275 -10.98 -2.06 -10.96
N ARG A 276 -11.41 -1.12 -11.82
CA ARG A 276 -12.69 -1.20 -12.54
C ARG A 276 -12.60 -2.03 -13.81
N ILE A 277 -11.40 -2.30 -14.31
CA ILE A 277 -11.20 -3.09 -15.53
C ILE A 277 -11.13 -4.59 -15.20
N PRO A 278 -11.90 -5.45 -15.89
CA PRO A 278 -11.76 -6.89 -15.76
C PRO A 278 -10.35 -7.38 -16.18
N ARG A 279 -9.77 -8.30 -15.41
CA ARG A 279 -8.47 -8.92 -15.76
C ARG A 279 -8.50 -9.77 -17.03
N HIS A 280 -9.67 -10.27 -17.43
CA HIS A 280 -9.81 -11.13 -18.59
C HIS A 280 -10.95 -10.63 -19.49
N GLY A 281 -10.71 -10.61 -20.80
CA GLY A 281 -11.71 -10.22 -21.80
C GLY A 281 -11.97 -8.71 -21.88
N ALA A 282 -11.11 -7.87 -21.29
CA ALA A 282 -11.14 -6.43 -21.50
C ALA A 282 -10.60 -6.05 -22.88
N ASP A 283 -11.01 -4.87 -23.39
CA ASP A 283 -10.43 -4.31 -24.60
C ASP A 283 -9.03 -3.77 -24.31
N GLU A 284 -8.00 -4.46 -24.81
CA GLU A 284 -6.60 -4.09 -24.57
C GLU A 284 -6.22 -2.71 -25.15
N THR A 285 -6.98 -2.19 -26.11
CA THR A 285 -6.78 -0.81 -26.61
C THR A 285 -7.27 0.22 -25.60
N GLU A 286 -8.37 -0.06 -24.90
CA GLU A 286 -8.89 0.74 -23.80
C GLU A 286 -7.94 0.68 -22.60
N VAL A 287 -7.47 -0.52 -22.24
CA VAL A 287 -6.46 -0.72 -21.18
C VAL A 287 -5.23 0.14 -21.46
N THR A 288 -4.66 0.06 -22.67
CA THR A 288 -3.47 0.84 -23.06
C THR A 288 -3.73 2.35 -23.01
N SER A 289 -4.90 2.80 -23.46
CA SER A 289 -5.29 4.21 -23.38
C SER A 289 -5.36 4.69 -21.93
N LEU A 290 -6.00 3.91 -21.06
CA LEU A 290 -6.14 4.21 -19.64
C LEU A 290 -4.79 4.22 -18.93
N THR A 291 -3.94 3.22 -19.16
CA THR A 291 -2.56 3.16 -18.64
C THR A 291 -1.82 4.47 -18.94
N ASN A 292 -1.84 4.91 -20.20
CA ASN A 292 -1.18 6.16 -20.60
C ASN A 292 -1.76 7.40 -19.91
N GLN A 293 -3.08 7.44 -19.70
CA GLN A 293 -3.73 8.56 -19.02
C GLN A 293 -3.36 8.62 -17.53
N VAL A 294 -3.39 7.48 -16.84
CA VAL A 294 -2.99 7.38 -15.43
C VAL A 294 -1.51 7.68 -15.25
N THR A 295 -0.62 7.16 -16.10
CA THR A 295 0.81 7.51 -16.06
C THR A 295 1.05 9.02 -16.23
N LYS A 296 0.29 9.70 -17.10
CA LYS A 296 0.38 11.16 -17.22
C LYS A 296 -0.07 11.85 -15.93
N LEU A 297 -1.18 11.40 -15.32
CA LEU A 297 -1.65 11.97 -14.06
C LEU A 297 -0.67 11.76 -12.91
N ILE A 298 -0.07 10.57 -12.79
CA ILE A 298 1.00 10.27 -11.83
C ILE A 298 2.13 11.31 -11.95
N ARG A 299 2.60 11.58 -13.16
CA ARG A 299 3.63 12.61 -13.39
C ARG A 299 3.15 13.99 -12.96
N ALA A 300 1.92 14.37 -13.29
CA ALA A 300 1.38 15.67 -12.87
C ALA A 300 1.26 15.81 -11.35
N VAL A 301 0.85 14.75 -10.64
CA VAL A 301 0.83 14.67 -9.17
C VAL A 301 2.23 14.90 -8.60
N VAL A 302 3.22 14.16 -9.10
CA VAL A 302 4.62 14.29 -8.64
C VAL A 302 5.20 15.66 -8.99
N ASP A 303 4.92 16.23 -10.15
CA ASP A 303 5.39 17.57 -10.56
C ASP A 303 4.86 18.66 -9.62
N ILE A 304 3.58 18.58 -9.22
CA ILE A 304 2.98 19.51 -8.25
C ILE A 304 3.67 19.36 -6.89
N LEU A 305 3.85 18.13 -6.43
CA LEU A 305 4.49 17.83 -5.15
C LEU A 305 5.96 18.29 -5.12
N THR A 306 6.67 18.14 -6.25
CA THR A 306 8.07 18.55 -6.41
C THR A 306 8.27 20.06 -6.27
N SER A 307 7.23 20.86 -6.51
CA SER A 307 7.29 22.33 -6.38
C SER A 307 7.26 22.83 -4.93
N ARG A 308 6.99 21.96 -3.95
CA ARG A 308 6.98 22.32 -2.53
C ARG A 308 8.40 22.39 -1.95
N GLU A 309 8.57 23.21 -0.92
CA GLU A 309 9.85 23.37 -0.21
C GLU A 309 10.33 22.07 0.44
N GLU A 310 9.41 21.31 1.05
CA GLU A 310 9.69 20.04 1.74
C GLU A 310 9.69 18.81 0.83
N ALA A 311 9.68 18.98 -0.50
CA ALA A 311 9.43 17.89 -1.45
C ALA A 311 10.34 16.68 -1.21
N THR A 312 11.64 16.88 -0.96
CA THR A 312 12.58 15.79 -0.69
C THR A 312 12.21 15.00 0.56
N ALA A 313 11.87 15.70 1.65
CA ALA A 313 11.53 15.08 2.94
C ALA A 313 10.21 14.32 2.87
N MET A 314 9.21 14.95 2.25
CA MET A 314 7.92 14.34 1.96
C MET A 314 8.07 13.09 1.07
N PHE A 315 8.85 13.17 -0.01
CA PHE A 315 9.08 12.03 -0.90
C PHE A 315 9.80 10.89 -0.19
N ALA A 316 10.78 11.18 0.69
CA ALA A 316 11.42 10.14 1.49
C ALA A 316 10.40 9.34 2.30
N ARG A 317 9.48 10.00 3.02
CA ARG A 317 8.44 9.29 3.81
C ARG A 317 7.38 8.63 2.94
N TRP A 318 6.90 9.31 1.90
CA TRP A 318 5.83 8.77 1.05
C TRP A 318 6.29 7.56 0.24
N SER A 319 7.51 7.60 -0.32
CA SER A 319 8.10 6.48 -1.04
C SER A 319 8.30 5.23 -0.17
N ILE A 320 8.60 5.39 1.13
CA ILE A 320 8.70 4.26 2.07
C ILE A 320 7.36 3.55 2.19
N TRP A 321 6.27 4.32 2.29
CA TRP A 321 4.92 3.76 2.32
C TRP A 321 4.54 3.11 0.99
N LEU A 322 4.82 3.74 -0.15
CA LEU A 322 4.56 3.15 -1.48
C LEU A 322 5.34 1.84 -1.67
N MET A 323 6.63 1.83 -1.30
CA MET A 323 7.47 0.62 -1.35
C MET A 323 6.90 -0.48 -0.44
N ARG A 324 6.39 -0.13 0.73
CA ARG A 324 5.71 -1.10 1.59
C ARG A 324 4.57 -1.79 0.86
N GLN A 325 3.77 -1.08 0.06
CA GLN A 325 2.67 -1.67 -0.71
C GLN A 325 3.20 -2.66 -1.76
N VAL A 326 4.19 -2.24 -2.55
CA VAL A 326 4.87 -3.09 -3.55
C VAL A 326 5.47 -4.35 -2.93
N LEU A 327 5.99 -4.26 -1.70
CA LEU A 327 6.57 -5.42 -1.00
C LEU A 327 5.52 -6.37 -0.39
N HIS A 328 4.28 -5.92 -0.17
CA HIS A 328 3.20 -6.75 0.38
C HIS A 328 2.51 -7.60 -0.67
N GLU A 329 2.37 -7.07 -1.88
CA GLU A 329 1.64 -7.73 -2.96
C GLU A 329 2.46 -8.86 -3.59
N ARG A 330 1.74 -9.85 -4.11
CA ARG A 330 2.32 -11.10 -4.65
C ARG A 330 2.48 -11.06 -6.18
N GLU A 331 1.82 -10.11 -6.82
CA GLU A 331 1.85 -9.97 -8.26
C GLU A 331 3.13 -9.25 -8.69
N SER A 332 3.62 -9.56 -9.88
CA SER A 332 4.88 -9.01 -10.40
C SER A 332 4.67 -8.40 -11.78
N GLU A 333 3.46 -7.90 -12.04
CA GLU A 333 3.09 -7.27 -13.31
C GLU A 333 3.03 -5.75 -13.17
N PHE A 334 4.20 -5.14 -12.96
CA PHE A 334 4.36 -3.68 -12.77
C PHE A 334 3.97 -2.82 -13.97
N SER A 335 3.70 -3.43 -15.13
CA SER A 335 3.34 -2.73 -16.37
C SER A 335 1.84 -2.76 -16.67
N ASP A 336 1.06 -3.57 -15.96
CA ASP A 336 -0.38 -3.69 -16.17
C ASP A 336 -1.13 -2.81 -15.15
N ILE A 337 -1.89 -1.82 -15.64
CA ILE A 337 -2.73 -0.96 -14.80
C ILE A 337 -3.74 -1.72 -13.94
N ARG A 338 -4.10 -2.96 -14.31
CA ARG A 338 -4.99 -3.84 -13.55
C ARG A 338 -4.29 -4.49 -12.35
N SER A 339 -2.95 -4.47 -12.33
CA SER A 339 -2.15 -4.90 -11.18
C SER A 339 -2.23 -3.86 -10.07
N HIS A 340 -2.25 -4.34 -8.83
CA HIS A 340 -2.18 -3.48 -7.65
C HIS A 340 -0.85 -2.71 -7.55
N ASP A 341 0.22 -3.25 -8.15
CA ASP A 341 1.57 -2.71 -8.03
C ASP A 341 1.91 -1.63 -9.06
N PHE A 342 1.14 -1.53 -10.14
CA PHE A 342 1.43 -0.59 -11.24
C PHE A 342 1.51 0.86 -10.75
N VAL A 343 0.50 1.32 -10.00
CA VAL A 343 0.44 2.72 -9.54
C VAL A 343 1.56 3.03 -8.56
N ASP A 344 1.83 2.13 -7.62
CA ASP A 344 2.87 2.32 -6.62
C ASP A 344 4.27 2.31 -7.25
N ASN A 345 4.53 1.38 -8.17
CA ASN A 345 5.78 1.36 -8.94
C ASN A 345 5.92 2.62 -9.81
N ALA A 346 4.88 3.01 -10.55
CA ALA A 346 4.93 4.21 -11.40
C ALA A 346 5.08 5.51 -10.59
N LEU A 347 4.50 5.60 -9.39
CA LEU A 347 4.73 6.70 -8.46
C LEU A 347 6.18 6.72 -7.97
N LEU A 348 6.73 5.57 -7.58
CA LEU A 348 8.14 5.45 -7.18
C LEU A 348 9.08 5.88 -8.31
N GLU A 349 8.86 5.45 -9.56
CA GLU A 349 9.65 5.87 -10.73
C GLU A 349 9.58 7.39 -10.96
N ALA A 350 8.37 7.96 -10.91
CA ALA A 350 8.17 9.39 -11.09
C ALA A 350 8.85 10.20 -9.96
N ILE A 351 8.74 9.74 -8.71
CA ILE A 351 9.43 10.34 -7.57
C ILE A 351 10.95 10.27 -7.78
N GLY A 352 11.49 9.09 -8.07
CA GLY A 352 12.92 8.86 -8.33
C GLY A 352 13.48 9.78 -9.42
N THR A 353 12.72 9.96 -10.51
CA THR A 353 13.06 10.91 -11.58
C THR A 353 13.08 12.35 -11.08
N SER A 354 12.11 12.76 -10.25
CA SER A 354 11.98 14.14 -9.75
C SER A 354 13.03 14.54 -8.71
N ILE A 355 13.63 13.56 -8.03
CA ILE A 355 14.66 13.75 -7.01
C ILE A 355 16.07 13.47 -7.52
N GLN A 356 16.22 13.12 -8.80
CA GLN A 356 17.52 12.94 -9.42
C GLN A 356 18.38 14.19 -9.17
N GLN A 357 19.61 14.00 -8.66
CA GLN A 357 20.56 15.05 -8.28
C GLN A 357 20.21 15.86 -7.02
N LYS A 358 19.14 15.54 -6.28
CA LYS A 358 18.86 16.13 -4.97
C LYS A 358 19.57 15.35 -3.86
N GLN A 359 19.89 16.04 -2.78
CA GLN A 359 20.40 15.38 -1.57
C GLN A 359 19.28 14.57 -0.94
N LEU A 360 19.48 13.25 -0.81
CA LEU A 360 18.52 12.37 -0.17
C LEU A 360 18.74 12.26 1.33
N ILE A 361 17.68 11.89 2.04
CA ILE A 361 17.73 11.54 3.45
C ILE A 361 18.31 10.13 3.56
N GLU A 362 19.46 9.97 4.21
CA GLU A 362 20.12 8.67 4.33
C GLU A 362 19.58 7.78 5.46
N ARG A 363 18.88 8.38 6.43
CA ARG A 363 18.48 7.71 7.67
C ARG A 363 17.00 7.92 7.92
N ALA A 364 16.31 6.88 8.37
CA ALA A 364 14.95 7.02 8.86
C ALA A 364 14.94 8.02 10.05
N PRO A 365 13.96 8.93 10.11
CA PRO A 365 13.83 9.89 11.21
C PRO A 365 13.40 9.20 12.51
N GLU A 366 13.50 9.91 13.64
CA GLU A 366 13.22 9.34 14.97
C GLU A 366 11.75 8.94 15.19
N ASP A 367 10.82 9.62 14.51
CA ASP A 367 9.38 9.35 14.53
C ASP A 367 8.95 8.22 13.56
N ALA A 368 9.90 7.60 12.86
CA ALA A 368 9.61 6.50 11.94
C ALA A 368 9.26 5.21 12.68
N ALA A 369 8.19 4.55 12.23
CA ALA A 369 7.83 3.24 12.75
C ALA A 369 8.92 2.19 12.43
N PRO A 370 9.11 1.13 13.23
CA PRO A 370 10.21 0.17 13.05
C PRO A 370 10.30 -0.46 11.66
N TRP A 371 9.17 -0.66 10.99
CA TRP A 371 9.12 -1.25 9.65
C TRP A 371 9.62 -0.30 8.55
N GLU A 372 9.63 1.02 8.79
CA GLU A 372 10.06 2.01 7.80
C GLU A 372 11.55 1.89 7.49
N ALA A 373 12.37 1.44 8.45
CA ALA A 373 13.83 1.46 8.31
C ALA A 373 14.35 0.58 7.16
N TRP A 374 13.83 -0.64 7.02
CA TRP A 374 14.23 -1.54 5.92
C TRP A 374 13.47 -1.24 4.63
N CYS A 375 12.22 -0.75 4.70
CA CYS A 375 11.52 -0.23 3.53
C CYS A 375 12.24 0.99 2.93
N HIS A 376 12.81 1.87 3.76
CA HIS A 376 13.66 2.98 3.32
C HIS A 376 14.90 2.50 2.58
N GLN A 377 15.58 1.47 3.10
CA GLN A 377 16.69 0.85 2.38
C GLN A 377 16.23 0.28 1.03
N CYS A 378 15.07 -0.37 0.97
CA CYS A 378 14.51 -0.88 -0.28
C CYS A 378 14.21 0.25 -1.29
N VAL A 379 13.70 1.40 -0.84
CA VAL A 379 13.49 2.58 -1.69
C VAL A 379 14.82 3.07 -2.28
N LEU A 380 15.85 3.25 -1.43
CA LEU A 380 17.16 3.72 -1.89
C LEU A 380 17.77 2.74 -2.89
N SER A 381 17.70 1.44 -2.60
CA SER A 381 18.14 0.39 -3.52
C SER A 381 17.35 0.39 -4.82
N TYR A 382 16.03 0.59 -4.77
CA TYR A 382 15.18 0.67 -5.95
C TYR A 382 15.56 1.88 -6.82
N PHE A 383 15.73 3.06 -6.23
CA PHE A 383 16.19 4.24 -6.96
C PHE A 383 17.59 4.07 -7.55
N ALA A 384 18.48 3.38 -6.85
CA ALA A 384 19.82 3.06 -7.35
C ALA A 384 19.77 2.03 -8.49
N HIS A 385 18.88 1.03 -8.41
CA HIS A 385 18.64 0.06 -9.47
C HIS A 385 18.11 0.73 -10.76
N MET A 386 17.22 1.70 -10.61
CA MET A 386 16.68 2.48 -11.73
C MET A 386 17.65 3.55 -12.25
N GLY A 387 18.84 3.70 -11.64
CA GLY A 387 19.87 4.66 -12.05
C GLY A 387 19.57 6.11 -11.69
N PHE A 388 18.66 6.36 -10.74
CA PHE A 388 18.35 7.72 -10.27
C PHE A 388 19.37 8.25 -9.26
N ILE A 389 19.99 7.35 -8.49
CA ILE A 389 21.01 7.65 -7.47
C ILE A 389 22.11 6.59 -7.46
N ASP A 390 23.19 6.87 -6.72
CA ASP A 390 24.21 5.88 -6.44
C ASP A 390 23.74 4.84 -5.39
N PRO A 391 24.26 3.60 -5.42
CA PRO A 391 23.94 2.60 -4.42
C PRO A 391 24.26 3.08 -2.98
N PRO A 392 23.34 2.90 -2.02
CA PRO A 392 23.56 3.33 -0.64
C PRO A 392 24.61 2.48 0.08
N ALA A 393 25.22 3.01 1.14
CA ALA A 393 26.22 2.27 1.93
C ALA A 393 25.61 1.01 2.59
N PHE A 394 26.27 -0.15 2.42
CA PHE A 394 25.78 -1.44 2.92
C PHE A 394 26.19 -1.72 4.38
N GLU A 395 27.26 -1.11 4.87
CA GLU A 395 27.87 -1.40 6.17
C GLU A 395 26.93 -1.12 7.34
N LYS A 396 26.14 -0.05 7.24
CA LYS A 396 25.13 0.31 8.25
C LYS A 396 24.07 -0.77 8.35
N PHE A 397 23.62 -1.33 7.22
CA PHE A 397 22.68 -2.44 7.21
C PHE A 397 23.33 -3.70 7.80
N ALA A 398 24.53 -4.06 7.35
CA ALA A 398 25.26 -5.24 7.81
C ALA A 398 25.51 -5.24 9.34
N SER A 399 25.83 -4.08 9.93
CA SER A 399 26.10 -3.94 11.38
C SER A 399 24.90 -4.27 12.29
N GLN A 400 23.68 -4.24 11.74
CA GLN A 400 22.45 -4.57 12.49
C GLN A 400 22.40 -6.05 12.87
N TRP A 401 23.08 -6.91 12.09
CA TRP A 401 23.08 -8.37 12.25
C TRP A 401 24.10 -8.87 13.29
N GLN A 402 25.02 -8.01 13.73
CA GLN A 402 26.04 -8.33 14.72
C GLN A 402 25.45 -8.38 16.14
N LEU A 403 24.93 -9.54 16.53
CA LEU A 403 24.32 -9.75 17.84
C LEU A 403 25.24 -10.54 18.76
N THR A 404 25.30 -10.12 20.02
CA THR A 404 25.81 -10.92 21.15
C THR A 404 24.66 -11.61 21.88
N PRO A 405 24.94 -12.61 22.73
CA PRO A 405 23.92 -13.27 23.55
C PRO A 405 23.02 -12.32 24.34
N GLU A 406 23.62 -11.29 24.90
CA GLU A 406 22.91 -10.29 25.71
C GLU A 406 22.04 -9.38 24.83
N SER A 407 22.54 -9.02 23.65
CA SER A 407 21.88 -8.05 22.77
C SER A 407 20.59 -8.55 22.10
N TRP A 408 20.35 -9.87 22.06
CA TRP A 408 19.20 -10.46 21.40
C TRP A 408 17.87 -10.08 22.04
N HIS A 409 17.83 -10.04 23.38
CA HIS A 409 16.63 -9.65 24.12
C HIS A 409 16.58 -8.15 24.40
N GLU A 410 17.69 -7.44 24.23
CA GLU A 410 17.80 -5.99 24.34
C GLU A 410 17.24 -5.25 23.11
N GLN A 411 17.36 -3.92 23.12
CA GLN A 411 16.82 -3.06 22.06
C GLN A 411 17.37 -3.43 20.68
N LYS A 412 18.65 -3.77 20.56
CA LYS A 412 19.27 -4.12 19.27
C LYS A 412 18.59 -5.33 18.61
N GLY A 413 18.39 -6.42 19.35
CA GLY A 413 17.70 -7.61 18.84
C GLY A 413 16.22 -7.37 18.60
N ARG A 414 15.55 -6.61 19.47
CA ARG A 414 14.14 -6.21 19.25
C ARG A 414 13.97 -5.37 18.00
N ASP A 415 14.86 -4.41 17.77
CA ASP A 415 14.87 -3.57 16.57
C ASP A 415 15.09 -4.41 15.32
N LEU A 416 16.04 -5.34 15.33
CA LEU A 416 16.29 -6.23 14.20
C LEU A 416 15.04 -7.03 13.83
N ARG A 417 14.39 -7.66 14.83
CA ARG A 417 13.15 -8.42 14.63
C ARG A 417 11.99 -7.53 14.16
N GLY A 418 11.84 -6.35 14.75
CA GLY A 418 10.81 -5.38 14.38
C GLY A 418 10.95 -4.89 12.94
N ARG A 419 12.17 -4.57 12.52
CA ARG A 419 12.50 -4.14 11.14
C ARG A 419 12.29 -5.26 10.13
N ALA A 420 12.59 -6.50 10.50
CA ALA A 420 12.49 -7.64 9.60
C ALA A 420 11.05 -8.10 9.30
N ASN A 421 10.07 -7.75 10.13
CA ASN A 421 8.73 -8.34 10.11
C ASN A 421 8.02 -8.29 8.75
N LEU A 422 8.22 -7.22 7.97
CA LEU A 422 7.64 -7.08 6.61
C LEU A 422 8.39 -7.86 5.52
N HIS A 423 9.64 -8.23 5.77
CA HIS A 423 10.56 -8.79 4.78
C HIS A 423 10.70 -10.32 4.90
N ILE A 424 9.95 -10.93 5.82
CA ILE A 424 9.96 -12.37 6.06
C ILE A 424 9.33 -13.10 4.86
N ILE A 425 10.07 -14.07 4.34
CA ILE A 425 9.76 -14.77 3.08
C ILE A 425 8.53 -15.65 3.27
N ARG A 426 7.51 -15.42 2.44
CA ARG A 426 6.28 -16.23 2.42
C ARG A 426 6.39 -17.31 1.36
N ASP A 427 6.51 -16.93 0.08
CA ASP A 427 6.39 -17.89 -1.04
C ASP A 427 7.51 -17.83 -2.09
N ASN A 428 8.08 -16.65 -2.43
CA ASN A 428 9.09 -16.52 -3.51
C ASN A 428 10.54 -16.49 -2.99
N ILE A 429 11.43 -17.25 -3.62
CA ILE A 429 12.88 -17.31 -3.33
C ILE A 429 13.69 -17.04 -4.63
N PRO A 430 14.53 -15.98 -4.68
CA PRO A 430 14.58 -14.87 -3.72
C PRO A 430 13.33 -13.98 -3.83
N SER A 431 12.95 -13.32 -2.73
CA SER A 431 11.86 -12.35 -2.72
C SER A 431 12.31 -11.00 -3.28
N LEU A 432 11.35 -10.13 -3.65
CA LEU A 432 11.65 -8.74 -4.03
C LEU A 432 12.36 -7.99 -2.91
N SER A 433 11.95 -8.20 -1.66
CA SER A 433 12.65 -7.65 -0.48
C SER A 433 14.11 -8.06 -0.43
N ALA A 434 14.41 -9.35 -0.64
CA ALA A 434 15.79 -9.83 -0.65
C ALA A 434 16.62 -9.19 -1.77
N ASN A 435 16.02 -9.04 -2.96
CA ASN A 435 16.66 -8.36 -4.09
C ASN A 435 16.98 -6.90 -3.80
N LEU A 436 16.04 -6.14 -3.25
CA LEU A 436 16.26 -4.72 -2.95
C LEU A 436 17.23 -4.53 -1.77
N LEU A 437 17.11 -5.30 -0.68
CA LEU A 437 18.00 -5.17 0.47
C LEU A 437 19.47 -5.49 0.13
N VAL A 438 19.70 -6.43 -0.79
CA VAL A 438 21.07 -6.84 -1.16
C VAL A 438 21.66 -6.05 -2.33
N TYR A 439 20.85 -5.31 -3.08
CA TYR A 439 21.30 -4.55 -4.25
C TYR A 439 22.58 -3.72 -4.02
N PRO A 440 22.75 -3.02 -2.88
CA PRO A 440 23.97 -2.22 -2.67
C PRO A 440 25.22 -3.10 -2.50
N LEU A 441 25.08 -4.27 -1.86
CA LEU A 441 26.15 -5.26 -1.76
C LEU A 441 26.45 -5.89 -3.12
N ALA A 442 25.41 -6.24 -3.89
CA ALA A 442 25.60 -6.79 -5.22
C ALA A 442 26.31 -5.79 -6.15
N SER A 443 26.11 -4.49 -5.95
CA SER A 443 26.65 -3.43 -6.80
C SER A 443 28.15 -3.13 -6.59
N MET A 444 28.78 -3.62 -5.52
CA MET A 444 30.19 -3.37 -5.20
C MET A 444 31.11 -4.54 -5.53
N ASP A 445 32.41 -4.25 -5.69
CA ASP A 445 33.46 -5.28 -5.74
C ASP A 445 33.62 -5.95 -4.36
N GLY A 446 34.10 -7.19 -4.32
CA GLY A 446 34.27 -7.94 -3.07
C GLY A 446 32.95 -8.37 -2.43
N PHE A 447 31.84 -8.39 -3.19
CA PHE A 447 30.51 -8.73 -2.68
C PHE A 447 30.47 -10.13 -2.07
N SER A 448 31.28 -11.07 -2.59
CA SER A 448 31.40 -12.42 -2.03
C SER A 448 31.95 -12.41 -0.61
N ALA A 449 33.07 -11.71 -0.39
CA ALA A 449 33.71 -11.63 0.92
C ALA A 449 32.85 -10.84 1.91
N SER A 450 32.20 -9.77 1.47
CA SER A 450 31.30 -8.97 2.29
C SER A 450 30.02 -9.73 2.68
N TRP A 451 29.46 -10.55 1.78
CA TRP A 451 28.35 -11.45 2.16
C TRP A 451 28.79 -12.49 3.18
N GLN A 452 29.95 -13.13 2.97
CA GLN A 452 30.51 -14.09 3.92
C GLN A 452 30.70 -13.46 5.31
N GLN A 453 31.26 -12.25 5.37
CA GLN A 453 31.42 -11.51 6.62
C GLN A 453 30.08 -11.25 7.32
N LEU A 454 29.02 -10.96 6.56
CA LEU A 454 27.67 -10.78 7.09
C LEU A 454 27.11 -12.10 7.67
N TRP A 455 27.28 -13.22 6.96
CA TRP A 455 26.91 -14.55 7.46
C TRP A 455 27.66 -14.90 8.75
N ASP A 456 28.96 -14.65 8.78
CA ASP A 456 29.81 -14.88 9.94
C ASP A 456 29.40 -14.01 11.13
N SER A 457 29.03 -12.75 10.87
CA SER A 457 28.52 -11.83 11.88
C SER A 457 27.19 -12.27 12.48
N ALA A 458 26.39 -13.04 11.75
CA ALA A 458 25.12 -13.61 12.20
C ALA A 458 25.29 -14.93 13.00
N TYR A 459 26.50 -15.25 13.46
CA TYR A 459 26.81 -16.44 14.26
C TYR A 459 25.84 -16.67 15.42
N TYR A 460 25.50 -15.63 16.19
CA TYR A 460 24.60 -15.79 17.33
C TYR A 460 23.17 -16.22 16.93
N LEU A 461 22.69 -15.86 15.73
CA LEU A 461 21.40 -16.34 15.25
C LEU A 461 21.42 -17.86 15.00
N ARG A 462 22.56 -18.40 14.54
CA ARG A 462 22.75 -19.85 14.37
C ARG A 462 22.75 -20.58 15.71
N GLU A 463 23.42 -20.02 16.72
CA GLU A 463 23.37 -20.52 18.10
C GLU A 463 21.94 -20.54 18.65
N VAL A 464 21.18 -19.45 18.45
CA VAL A 464 19.77 -19.40 18.87
C VAL A 464 18.94 -20.44 18.13
N LEU A 465 19.19 -20.68 16.84
CA LEU A 465 18.47 -21.67 16.06
C LEU A 465 18.73 -23.12 16.54
N GLU A 466 19.99 -23.44 16.82
CA GLU A 466 20.42 -24.78 17.27
C GLU A 466 20.03 -25.07 18.72
N PHE A 467 20.36 -24.16 19.64
CA PHE A 467 20.27 -24.40 21.08
C PHE A 467 19.10 -23.67 21.77
N GLY A 468 18.46 -22.72 21.09
CA GLY A 468 17.53 -21.77 21.70
C GLY A 468 18.26 -20.62 22.41
N SER A 469 17.51 -19.59 22.85
CA SER A 469 18.11 -18.47 23.57
C SER A 469 18.32 -18.79 25.07
N VAL A 470 19.42 -18.28 25.65
CA VAL A 470 19.92 -18.62 26.99
C VAL A 470 18.90 -18.30 28.10
N ASP A 471 18.01 -17.33 27.88
CA ASP A 471 17.03 -16.82 28.85
C ASP A 471 15.57 -17.01 28.42
N ALA A 472 15.30 -17.85 27.41
CA ALA A 472 14.01 -17.85 26.73
C ALA A 472 12.81 -18.28 27.59
N GLY A 473 13.03 -19.17 28.57
CA GLY A 473 11.92 -19.85 29.27
C GLY A 473 10.90 -20.43 28.27
N GLU A 474 9.63 -20.01 28.38
CA GLU A 474 8.55 -20.41 27.46
C GLU A 474 8.67 -19.85 26.02
N LYS A 475 9.53 -18.83 25.80
CA LYS A 475 9.73 -18.18 24.48
C LYS A 475 10.81 -18.86 23.62
N SER A 476 11.36 -19.99 24.05
CA SER A 476 12.42 -20.69 23.31
C SER A 476 12.02 -21.01 21.87
N TYR A 477 10.77 -21.43 21.64
CA TYR A 477 10.28 -21.74 20.31
C TYR A 477 10.11 -20.50 19.41
N SER A 478 9.62 -19.38 19.96
CA SER A 478 9.48 -18.13 19.18
C SER A 478 10.84 -17.56 18.80
N ASP A 479 11.83 -17.62 19.70
CA ASP A 479 13.18 -17.13 19.43
C ASP A 479 13.86 -17.92 18.31
N ARG A 480 13.75 -19.26 18.35
CA ARG A 480 14.23 -20.14 17.27
C ARG A 480 13.55 -19.82 15.94
N ALA A 481 12.25 -19.55 15.96
CA ALA A 481 11.50 -19.20 14.76
C ALA A 481 11.94 -17.86 14.15
N ASP A 482 12.17 -16.84 14.98
CA ASP A 482 12.65 -15.54 14.52
C ASP A 482 14.08 -15.63 13.98
N ALA A 483 14.97 -16.37 14.66
CA ALA A 483 16.33 -16.62 14.19
C ALA A 483 16.36 -17.37 12.85
N SER A 484 15.55 -18.44 12.70
CA SER A 484 15.39 -19.19 11.44
C SER A 484 14.95 -18.28 10.30
N ARG A 485 13.94 -17.42 10.53
CA ARG A 485 13.42 -16.48 9.52
C ARG A 485 14.46 -15.44 9.10
N LEU A 486 15.21 -14.90 10.05
CA LEU A 486 16.28 -13.93 9.80
C LEU A 486 17.43 -14.56 9.00
N LEU A 487 17.87 -15.77 9.37
CA LEU A 487 18.91 -16.50 8.63
C LEU A 487 18.44 -16.85 7.21
N LEU A 488 17.18 -17.26 7.04
CA LEU A 488 16.62 -17.57 5.73
C LEU A 488 16.60 -16.33 4.82
N LEU A 489 16.26 -15.17 5.38
CA LEU A 489 16.35 -13.90 4.67
C LEU A 489 17.78 -13.61 4.21
N LEU A 490 18.81 -13.82 5.06
CA LEU A 490 20.22 -13.68 4.66
C LEU A 490 20.63 -14.64 3.53
N GLY A 491 20.19 -15.89 3.60
CA GLY A 491 20.44 -16.88 2.54
C GLY A 491 19.81 -16.45 1.22
N CYS A 492 18.58 -15.94 1.25
CA CYS A 492 17.90 -15.47 0.05
C CYS A 492 18.47 -14.15 -0.49
N MET A 493 18.93 -13.24 0.40
CA MET A 493 19.71 -12.07 -0.01
C MET A 493 20.99 -12.50 -0.71
N GLY A 494 21.66 -13.54 -0.22
CA GLY A 494 22.84 -14.10 -0.87
C GLY A 494 22.56 -14.67 -2.26
N LEU A 495 21.48 -15.43 -2.42
CA LEU A 495 21.04 -15.89 -3.74
C LEU A 495 20.69 -14.73 -4.68
N ALA A 496 19.97 -13.71 -4.19
CA ALA A 496 19.68 -12.50 -4.96
C ALA A 496 20.96 -11.74 -5.37
N CYS A 497 21.97 -11.67 -4.48
CA CYS A 497 23.28 -11.09 -4.79
C CYS A 497 23.95 -11.84 -5.94
N PHE A 498 23.94 -13.18 -5.89
CA PHE A 498 24.46 -14.02 -6.96
C PHE A 498 23.75 -13.72 -8.29
N GLU A 499 22.41 -13.69 -8.30
CA GLU A 499 21.62 -13.46 -9.52
C GLU A 499 21.85 -12.08 -10.12
N GLN A 500 21.86 -11.03 -9.29
CA GLN A 500 22.13 -9.66 -9.74
C GLN A 500 23.56 -9.48 -10.24
N ALA A 501 24.53 -10.11 -9.57
CA ALA A 501 25.92 -10.07 -10.02
C ALA A 501 26.12 -10.86 -11.33
N ALA A 502 25.49 -12.03 -11.47
CA ALA A 502 25.52 -12.84 -12.68
C ALA A 502 24.88 -12.12 -13.88
N ALA A 503 23.83 -11.32 -13.68
CA ALA A 503 23.20 -10.54 -14.74
C ALA A 503 24.12 -9.47 -15.38
N ARG A 504 25.23 -9.12 -14.73
CA ARG A 504 26.24 -8.16 -15.21
C ARG A 504 27.44 -8.85 -15.88
N LEU A 505 27.42 -10.17 -16.02
CA LEU A 505 28.52 -10.90 -16.65
C LEU A 505 28.62 -10.55 -18.13
N ASP A 506 29.68 -9.83 -18.47
CA ASP A 506 30.15 -9.65 -19.84
C ASP A 506 31.35 -10.58 -20.13
N ALA A 507 31.59 -10.86 -21.41
CA ALA A 507 32.60 -11.84 -21.89
C ALA A 507 34.08 -11.54 -21.52
N SER A 508 34.36 -10.51 -20.73
CA SER A 508 35.72 -10.08 -20.34
C SER A 508 35.93 -9.96 -18.82
N ALA A 509 34.96 -10.37 -18.00
CA ALA A 509 34.95 -10.13 -16.55
C ALA A 509 35.40 -11.36 -15.73
N ASP A 510 36.62 -11.86 -15.93
CA ASP A 510 37.15 -13.05 -15.22
C ASP A 510 37.08 -12.93 -13.68
N HIS A 511 37.38 -11.76 -13.13
CA HIS A 511 37.32 -11.51 -11.68
C HIS A 511 35.90 -11.69 -11.09
N LEU A 512 34.86 -11.33 -11.87
CA LEU A 512 33.47 -11.44 -11.46
C LEU A 512 33.03 -12.90 -11.38
N VAL A 513 33.55 -13.75 -12.27
CA VAL A 513 33.32 -15.19 -12.26
C VAL A 513 33.91 -15.83 -11.00
N GLU A 514 35.13 -15.46 -10.61
CA GLU A 514 35.75 -15.96 -9.38
C GLU A 514 34.95 -15.56 -8.13
N GLU A 515 34.50 -14.31 -8.04
CA GLU A 515 33.65 -13.87 -6.93
C GLU A 515 32.29 -14.58 -6.89
N LEU A 516 31.66 -14.81 -8.05
CA LEU A 516 30.41 -15.55 -8.14
C LEU A 516 30.57 -17.00 -7.66
N ILE A 517 31.62 -17.70 -8.11
CA ILE A 517 31.93 -19.05 -7.66
C ILE A 517 32.19 -19.07 -6.15
N SER A 518 32.94 -18.09 -5.63
CA SER A 518 33.22 -17.96 -4.19
C SER A 518 31.92 -17.76 -3.40
N LEU A 519 31.06 -16.83 -3.83
CA LEU A 519 29.75 -16.60 -3.21
C LEU A 519 28.89 -17.87 -3.26
N TYR A 520 28.85 -18.56 -4.41
CA TYR A 520 28.10 -19.80 -4.58
C TYR A 520 28.50 -20.88 -3.57
N ARG A 521 29.82 -21.07 -3.37
CA ARG A 521 30.35 -22.00 -2.34
C ARG A 521 29.91 -21.61 -0.95
N SER A 522 30.06 -20.34 -0.60
CA SER A 522 29.66 -19.79 0.70
C SER A 522 28.16 -19.98 0.95
N LEU A 523 27.31 -19.69 -0.03
CA LEU A 523 25.87 -19.89 0.05
C LEU A 523 25.48 -21.35 0.26
N THR A 524 26.11 -22.25 -0.49
CA THR A 524 25.82 -23.68 -0.36
C THR A 524 26.27 -24.20 1.00
N SER A 525 27.45 -23.77 1.47
CA SER A 525 27.93 -24.11 2.81
C SER A 525 26.96 -23.62 3.89
N ALA A 526 26.48 -22.38 3.79
CA ALA A 526 25.51 -21.80 4.72
C ALA A 526 24.17 -22.55 4.73
N ALA A 527 23.64 -22.90 3.55
CA ALA A 527 22.39 -23.67 3.44
C ALA A 527 22.54 -25.07 4.06
N MET A 528 23.66 -25.74 3.79
CA MET A 528 23.95 -27.06 4.34
C MET A 528 24.20 -27.02 5.86
N GLU A 529 24.88 -25.98 6.36
CA GLU A 529 25.03 -25.72 7.79
C GLU A 529 23.67 -25.61 8.47
N VAL A 530 22.76 -24.77 7.96
CA VAL A 530 21.43 -24.58 8.55
C VAL A 530 20.59 -25.87 8.50
N LEU A 531 20.63 -26.60 7.39
CA LEU A 531 19.94 -27.89 7.27
C LEU A 531 20.49 -28.97 8.20
N ASN A 532 21.70 -28.82 8.72
CA ASN A 532 22.28 -29.73 9.72
C ASN A 532 21.90 -29.35 11.16
N ILE A 533 21.78 -28.06 11.47
CA ILE A 533 21.45 -27.58 12.81
C ILE A 533 19.93 -27.50 13.07
N ASP A 534 19.10 -27.40 12.02
CA ASP A 534 17.64 -27.33 12.15
C ASP A 534 16.91 -28.42 11.34
N ASP A 535 16.28 -29.34 12.06
CA ASP A 535 15.45 -30.40 11.51
C ASP A 535 13.96 -30.04 11.45
N THR A 536 13.57 -28.83 11.86
CA THR A 536 12.16 -28.45 12.04
C THR A 536 11.72 -27.14 11.38
N ILE A 537 12.34 -25.99 11.68
CA ILE A 537 11.75 -24.67 11.39
C ILE A 537 12.17 -24.14 10.01
N ASN A 538 11.21 -23.92 9.10
CA ASN A 538 11.49 -23.48 7.72
C ASN A 538 12.47 -24.40 6.97
N ARG A 539 12.64 -25.65 7.41
CA ARG A 539 13.52 -26.63 6.76
C ARG A 539 13.17 -26.81 5.28
N ASP A 540 11.88 -26.82 4.96
CA ASP A 540 11.35 -26.86 3.60
C ASP A 540 11.81 -25.66 2.76
N LYS A 541 11.88 -24.45 3.34
CA LYS A 541 12.34 -23.24 2.65
C LYS A 541 13.86 -23.25 2.44
N TRP A 542 14.64 -23.74 3.41
CA TRP A 542 16.08 -23.95 3.23
C TRP A 542 16.39 -25.03 2.19
N GLN A 543 15.59 -26.10 2.15
CA GLN A 543 15.67 -27.12 1.12
C GLN A 543 15.35 -26.53 -0.26
N SER A 544 14.33 -25.67 -0.36
CA SER A 544 14.02 -24.93 -1.58
C SER A 544 15.16 -24.01 -1.99
N LEU A 545 15.80 -23.28 -1.06
CA LEU A 545 17.00 -22.49 -1.35
C LEU A 545 18.14 -23.36 -1.91
N LEU A 546 18.36 -24.56 -1.35
CA LEU A 546 19.34 -25.51 -1.85
C LEU A 546 19.00 -26.01 -3.26
N GLN A 547 17.71 -26.26 -3.56
CA GLN A 547 17.25 -26.59 -4.92
C GLN A 547 17.49 -25.45 -5.91
N HIS A 548 17.27 -24.20 -5.50
CA HIS A 548 17.62 -23.04 -6.32
C HIS A 548 19.13 -23.04 -6.60
N LEU A 549 19.98 -23.18 -5.58
CA LEU A 549 21.43 -23.26 -5.78
C LEU A 549 21.84 -24.40 -6.72
N ALA A 550 21.25 -25.58 -6.59
CA ALA A 550 21.49 -26.71 -7.49
C ALA A 550 21.09 -26.39 -8.94
N LEU A 551 19.92 -25.78 -9.14
CA LEU A 551 19.44 -25.39 -10.46
C LEU A 551 20.36 -24.35 -11.11
N ARG A 552 20.79 -23.34 -10.36
CA ARG A 552 21.72 -22.30 -10.83
C ARG A 552 23.09 -22.90 -11.21
N ARG A 553 23.53 -23.96 -10.51
CA ARG A 553 24.76 -24.69 -10.83
C ARG A 553 24.73 -25.43 -12.15
N VAL A 554 23.58 -25.98 -12.55
CA VAL A 554 23.40 -26.58 -13.87
C VAL A 554 23.21 -25.49 -14.92
N TYR A 555 22.38 -24.49 -14.63
CA TYR A 555 21.97 -23.45 -15.57
C TYR A 555 23.15 -22.60 -16.07
N TRP A 556 24.13 -22.31 -15.21
CA TRP A 556 25.33 -21.54 -15.60
C TRP A 556 26.58 -22.40 -15.81
N ASP A 557 26.43 -23.70 -16.01
CA ASP A 557 27.54 -24.59 -16.39
C ASP A 557 27.54 -24.81 -17.91
N ALA A 558 28.71 -24.56 -18.52
CA ALA A 558 28.93 -24.71 -19.95
C ALA A 558 28.64 -26.12 -20.48
N SER A 559 28.65 -27.13 -19.60
CA SER A 559 28.41 -28.54 -19.94
C SER A 559 26.94 -28.86 -20.20
N TYR A 560 26.00 -28.00 -19.79
CA TYR A 560 24.55 -28.26 -19.83
C TYR A 560 23.76 -27.29 -20.70
N THR A 561 24.39 -26.21 -21.15
CA THR A 561 23.73 -25.11 -21.87
C THR A 561 24.35 -24.84 -23.23
N SER A 562 23.60 -24.18 -24.11
CA SER A 562 24.07 -23.75 -25.44
C SER A 562 24.99 -22.52 -25.34
N GLU A 563 25.72 -22.18 -26.41
CA GLU A 563 26.70 -21.07 -26.48
C GLU A 563 26.12 -19.66 -26.17
N HIS A 564 24.81 -19.53 -25.92
CA HIS A 564 24.11 -18.27 -25.73
C HIS A 564 24.13 -17.73 -24.29
N ILE A 565 24.57 -18.51 -23.30
CA ILE A 565 24.66 -18.09 -21.90
C ILE A 565 26.12 -17.98 -21.48
N ALA A 566 26.49 -16.86 -20.83
CA ALA A 566 27.81 -16.72 -20.23
C ALA A 566 27.95 -17.74 -19.08
N ALA A 567 28.80 -18.75 -19.29
CA ALA A 567 29.04 -19.78 -18.31
C ALA A 567 29.83 -19.22 -17.11
N ILE A 568 29.36 -19.56 -15.91
CA ILE A 568 30.05 -19.26 -14.64
C ILE A 568 30.90 -20.46 -14.23
N PHE A 569 30.39 -21.68 -14.46
CA PHE A 569 31.04 -22.91 -14.03
C PHE A 569 31.65 -23.65 -15.22
N THR A 570 32.80 -24.27 -14.97
CA THR A 570 33.54 -25.11 -15.94
C THR A 570 33.46 -26.60 -15.61
N GLY A 571 32.59 -26.97 -14.67
CA GLY A 571 32.32 -28.35 -14.25
C GLY A 571 33.24 -28.88 -13.16
N GLN A 572 34.36 -28.21 -12.86
CA GLN A 572 35.33 -28.62 -11.83
C GLN A 572 35.08 -27.95 -10.47
N GLU A 573 34.26 -26.91 -10.45
CA GLU A 573 33.95 -26.16 -9.24
C GLU A 573 33.03 -26.96 -8.33
N THR A 574 33.38 -26.94 -7.04
CA THR A 574 32.55 -27.46 -5.96
C THR A 574 31.62 -26.36 -5.41
N PRO A 575 30.44 -26.72 -4.89
CA PRO A 575 29.82 -28.05 -4.99
C PRO A 575 29.41 -28.39 -6.43
N SER A 576 29.58 -29.67 -6.77
CA SER A 576 29.19 -30.27 -8.04
C SER A 576 27.72 -30.69 -8.01
N ILE A 577 27.15 -31.00 -9.18
CA ILE A 577 25.78 -31.53 -9.26
C ILE A 577 25.62 -32.85 -8.52
N ARG A 578 26.67 -33.68 -8.48
CA ARG A 578 26.65 -34.94 -7.70
C ARG A 578 26.47 -34.68 -6.22
N ASP A 579 27.13 -33.66 -5.68
CA ASP A 579 27.00 -33.29 -4.27
C ASP A 579 25.53 -32.93 -3.93
N PHE A 580 24.81 -32.25 -4.83
CA PHE A 580 23.38 -31.97 -4.67
C PHE A 580 22.50 -33.21 -4.83
N LEU A 581 22.78 -34.07 -5.82
CA LEU A 581 22.05 -35.32 -6.02
C LEU A 581 22.15 -36.23 -4.79
N ASP A 582 23.34 -36.29 -4.17
CA ASP A 582 23.57 -37.04 -2.94
C ASP A 582 22.74 -36.51 -1.76
N CYS A 583 22.45 -35.21 -1.74
CA CYS A 583 21.56 -34.59 -0.76
C CYS A 583 20.09 -34.94 -1.03
N PHE A 584 19.66 -34.83 -2.29
CA PHE A 584 18.26 -34.99 -2.69
C PHE A 584 17.79 -36.44 -2.77
N GLN A 585 18.67 -37.41 -2.99
CA GLN A 585 18.28 -38.83 -3.10
C GLN A 585 17.51 -39.37 -1.89
N SER A 586 17.72 -38.78 -0.71
CA SER A 586 17.02 -39.13 0.53
C SER A 586 15.54 -38.72 0.53
N ASN A 587 15.14 -37.78 -0.34
CA ASN A 587 13.77 -37.31 -0.50
C ASN A 587 13.37 -37.30 -1.99
N PRO A 588 12.67 -38.35 -2.47
CA PRO A 588 12.26 -38.46 -3.88
C PRO A 588 11.46 -37.26 -4.41
N GLY A 589 10.69 -36.58 -3.55
CA GLY A 589 9.93 -35.39 -3.95
C GLY A 589 10.84 -34.22 -4.34
N ASP A 590 11.87 -33.95 -3.54
CA ASP A 590 12.81 -32.85 -3.79
C ASP A 590 13.65 -33.10 -5.04
N LEU A 591 14.10 -34.35 -5.22
CA LEU A 591 14.81 -34.77 -6.42
C LEU A 591 13.96 -34.54 -7.68
N ILE A 592 12.69 -34.95 -7.65
CA ILE A 592 11.78 -34.78 -8.80
C ILE A 592 11.50 -33.30 -9.09
N ILE A 593 11.33 -32.46 -8.07
CA ILE A 593 11.16 -31.01 -8.24
C ILE A 593 12.38 -30.39 -8.93
N PHE A 594 13.59 -30.72 -8.45
CA PHE A 594 14.85 -30.24 -9.05
C PHE A 594 14.98 -30.69 -10.52
N LEU A 595 14.80 -31.98 -10.80
CA LEU A 595 14.93 -32.52 -12.15
C LEU A 595 13.85 -31.95 -13.09
N HIS A 596 12.63 -31.77 -12.62
CA HIS A 596 11.57 -31.12 -13.38
C HIS A 596 11.95 -29.69 -13.74
N ALA A 597 12.49 -28.92 -12.79
CA ALA A 597 12.96 -27.56 -13.06
C ALA A 597 14.10 -27.54 -14.09
N CYS A 598 15.03 -28.50 -14.05
CA CYS A 598 16.07 -28.64 -15.06
C CYS A 598 15.48 -28.89 -16.46
N MET A 599 14.45 -29.74 -16.58
CA MET A 599 13.79 -30.03 -17.85
C MET A 599 12.98 -28.84 -18.39
N LEU A 600 12.33 -28.07 -17.50
CA LEU A 600 11.63 -26.84 -17.89
C LEU A 600 12.58 -25.74 -18.42
N ASN A 601 13.85 -25.77 -18.01
CA ASN A 601 14.89 -24.86 -18.49
C ASN A 601 15.66 -25.42 -19.71
N GLU A 602 15.16 -26.50 -20.32
CA GLU A 602 15.74 -27.12 -21.53
C GLU A 602 17.23 -27.52 -21.39
N LEU A 603 17.66 -27.89 -20.16
CA LEU A 603 19.03 -28.31 -19.88
C LEU A 603 19.32 -29.70 -20.45
N ASP A 604 20.59 -29.98 -20.83
CA ASP A 604 20.97 -31.24 -21.50
C ASP A 604 20.61 -32.49 -20.67
N ALA A 605 19.55 -33.18 -21.12
CA ALA A 605 19.04 -34.40 -20.51
C ALA A 605 20.04 -35.57 -20.54
N SER A 606 20.89 -35.66 -21.57
CA SER A 606 21.91 -36.71 -21.67
C SER A 606 22.97 -36.51 -20.59
N LYS A 607 23.43 -35.27 -20.40
CA LYS A 607 24.41 -34.93 -19.36
C LYS A 607 23.85 -35.11 -17.96
N LEU A 608 22.60 -34.71 -17.72
CA LEU A 608 21.92 -34.95 -16.44
C LEU A 608 21.76 -36.44 -16.14
N ARG A 609 21.45 -37.27 -17.15
CA ARG A 609 21.41 -38.74 -16.99
C ARG A 609 22.78 -39.33 -16.62
N GLU A 610 23.86 -38.81 -17.20
CA GLU A 610 25.22 -39.21 -16.79
C GLU A 610 25.51 -38.89 -15.33
N GLU A 611 25.10 -37.70 -14.85
CA GLU A 611 25.30 -37.33 -13.45
C GLU A 611 24.44 -38.18 -12.49
N LEU A 612 23.19 -38.48 -12.84
CA LEU A 612 22.33 -39.38 -12.05
C LEU A 612 22.97 -40.76 -11.90
N ARG A 613 23.48 -41.33 -13.00
CA ARG A 613 24.21 -42.60 -12.97
C ARG A 613 25.50 -42.50 -12.16
N GLY A 614 26.23 -41.39 -12.30
CA GLY A 614 27.45 -41.11 -11.53
C GLY A 614 27.21 -41.01 -10.03
N ALA A 615 26.05 -40.48 -9.62
CA ALA A 615 25.60 -40.39 -8.23
C ALA A 615 24.87 -41.65 -7.74
N SER A 616 24.79 -42.71 -8.55
CA SER A 616 24.07 -43.95 -8.20
C SER A 616 22.57 -43.76 -7.89
N VAL A 617 21.94 -42.76 -8.51
CA VAL A 617 20.51 -42.47 -8.34
C VAL A 617 19.69 -43.26 -9.36
N ASP A 618 18.83 -44.16 -8.87
CA ASP A 618 17.85 -44.89 -9.67
C ASP A 618 16.51 -44.13 -9.69
N LEU A 619 16.27 -43.40 -10.77
CA LEU A 619 15.11 -42.52 -10.89
C LEU A 619 13.78 -43.30 -10.95
N ASP A 620 13.77 -44.51 -11.51
CA ASP A 620 12.59 -45.38 -11.54
C ASP A 620 12.17 -45.76 -10.12
N VAL A 621 13.14 -46.16 -9.29
CA VAL A 621 12.90 -46.48 -7.87
C VAL A 621 12.43 -45.27 -7.09
N CYS A 622 13.00 -44.08 -7.35
CA CYS A 622 12.55 -42.84 -6.71
C CYS A 622 11.09 -42.50 -7.05
N VAL A 623 10.71 -42.59 -8.33
CA VAL A 623 9.33 -42.33 -8.78
C VAL A 623 8.35 -43.32 -8.16
N ASP A 624 8.68 -44.61 -8.14
CA ASP A 624 7.80 -45.61 -7.53
C ASP A 624 7.69 -45.47 -6.01
N THR A 625 8.78 -45.05 -5.36
CA THR A 625 8.76 -44.68 -3.94
C THR A 625 7.84 -43.49 -3.70
N LEU A 626 7.92 -42.44 -4.53
CA LEU A 626 7.05 -41.28 -4.40
C LEU A 626 5.58 -41.65 -4.63
N LYS A 627 5.25 -42.47 -5.64
CA LYS A 627 3.88 -42.97 -5.89
C LYS A 627 3.35 -43.71 -4.66
N ARG A 628 4.18 -44.57 -4.04
CA ARG A 628 3.78 -45.31 -2.85
C ARG A 628 3.56 -44.39 -1.65
N LEU A 629 4.43 -43.40 -1.44
CA LEU A 629 4.31 -42.40 -0.37
C LEU A 629 3.07 -41.51 -0.56
N ASN A 630 2.82 -41.06 -1.79
CA ASN A 630 1.62 -40.31 -2.17
C ASN A 630 0.34 -41.12 -1.89
N GLY A 631 0.32 -42.40 -2.25
CA GLY A 631 -0.80 -43.30 -1.97
C GLY A 631 -1.08 -43.49 -0.46
N LEU A 632 -0.09 -43.26 0.41
CA LEU A 632 -0.25 -43.31 1.86
C LEU A 632 -0.67 -41.97 2.46
N ARG A 633 -0.07 -40.86 1.99
CA ARG A 633 -0.32 -39.49 2.47
C ARG A 633 -0.09 -38.48 1.34
N ASP A 634 -1.12 -38.28 0.54
CA ASP A 634 -1.15 -37.37 -0.61
C ASP A 634 -0.74 -35.94 -0.28
N ARG A 635 -1.23 -35.39 0.85
CA ARG A 635 -0.91 -34.02 1.29
C ARG A 635 0.53 -33.83 1.72
N ARG A 636 1.18 -34.88 2.25
CA ARG A 636 2.58 -34.82 2.72
C ARG A 636 3.56 -35.07 1.58
N TYR A 637 3.17 -35.92 0.63
CA TYR A 637 3.97 -36.30 -0.52
C TYR A 637 3.18 -35.98 -1.80
N PRO A 638 3.05 -34.70 -2.16
CA PRO A 638 2.33 -34.32 -3.37
C PRO A 638 3.03 -34.92 -4.60
N MET A 639 2.23 -35.31 -5.58
CA MET A 639 2.72 -35.89 -6.82
C MET A 639 2.17 -35.09 -8.00
N ASP A 640 3.06 -34.42 -8.72
CA ASP A 640 2.72 -33.71 -9.95
C ASP A 640 2.98 -34.61 -11.16
N SER A 641 1.90 -35.00 -11.84
CA SER A 641 1.97 -35.83 -13.05
C SER A 641 2.68 -35.13 -14.20
N ARG A 642 2.67 -33.79 -14.25
CA ARG A 642 3.42 -33.01 -15.24
C ARG A 642 4.91 -33.11 -14.98
N ALA A 643 5.32 -33.00 -13.72
CA ALA A 643 6.71 -33.14 -13.31
C ALA A 643 7.27 -34.53 -13.65
N ILE A 644 6.54 -35.60 -13.32
CA ILE A 644 6.93 -36.98 -13.64
C ILE A 644 7.08 -37.16 -15.16
N LYS A 645 6.12 -36.65 -15.94
CA LYS A 645 6.18 -36.75 -17.40
C LYS A 645 7.38 -35.99 -17.98
N ALA A 646 7.70 -34.82 -17.44
CA ALA A 646 8.81 -34.00 -17.91
C ALA A 646 10.18 -34.68 -17.69
N ILE A 647 10.32 -35.50 -16.64
CA ILE A 647 11.58 -36.19 -16.32
C ILE A 647 11.70 -37.59 -16.93
N GLU A 648 10.70 -38.08 -17.68
CA GLU A 648 10.77 -39.36 -18.42
C GLU A 648 12.04 -39.49 -19.29
N PRO A 649 12.55 -38.44 -19.97
CA PRO A 649 13.80 -38.53 -20.71
C PRO A 649 15.03 -38.84 -19.85
N LEU A 650 14.96 -38.68 -18.53
CA LEU A 650 16.07 -39.00 -17.62
C LEU A 650 16.02 -40.44 -17.11
N MET A 651 14.89 -41.13 -17.30
CA MET A 651 14.68 -42.52 -16.88
C MET A 651 15.35 -43.46 -17.89
N GLY A 652 15.99 -44.54 -17.41
CA GLY A 652 16.70 -45.52 -18.24
C GLY A 652 18.13 -45.82 -17.83
#